data_AF-A0A177FH37-F1
#
_entry.id   AF-A0A177FH37-F1
#
_cell.length_a   1.000
_cell.length_b   1.000
_cell.length_c   1.000
_cell.angle_alpha   90.00
_cell.angle_beta   90.00
_cell.angle_gamma   90.00
#
_symmetry.space_group_name_H-M   'P 1'
#
loop_
_entity.id
_entity.type
_entity.pdbx_description
1 polymer ?
#
loop_
_entity_poly.entity_id
_entity_poly.type
_entity_poly.pdbx_seq_one_letter_code
_entity_poly.pdbx_strand_id
1 'polypeptide(L)'
;MANASLGFYVALQSTGIIEIAFDPSKSANESLYVAGINTNAGFMPGWLTSFGDKVYSISRTNYPDSDVGSGGVFAFQRASPANSTETGNRLVLLNHASSHGKGGVHCEVSPDGKILAAANITASTLSIYPLLEDGSIGATTNVVDYNQSDPGPKEAHPHQATFDPSGQFLFVPLRTMDRLDIYSVKCPQQVNKVHSIPIPAPAGARHVAFNPISPSKAYMYLISEKDNSIRVFSLEYNAEVAEGLTVEFKQTLSAMGEDLAPTPAEHKDLAAEIAVSSDGRFVYASNRNLTRVDDDILTVYSVDADPAHDDRHLTFLQSQSTRGKHPRMFALSNDAENKWVAIAHQFSQDITVFERDTTTGLLGEVRGRISVKVVEPYQSTPDKVSFNLGRYPSISRSAGSVQRQATNIMVSFNNRITENVNGKLAFASTVMMLSQINFGMDLVAFSNTQAMSTFNRKFGHYNAKLERYALDPYFLSLLNSLTYVGQAFGVITGGWIARRWGRRASFWVMSVWAVLSALLLVTAQKKEQVLVGRIFNYVYLGQELVTVPVYQAEIAPPKIRGMIIGTFQLGTMVGAFIMACITYGTSKLDTEAAFRIPFGIFFVIPVVVFVGSLFMRESPRWLLVRERSEEALESLRLYRRGKFTEEEIMEEYRDQVAMIVAVTNDKGTFKEMWQGINCKRSLIVIGSNISIQISGQGLFSKYGTIFLTDLHGPNPFQMFLINTSLQIVVILAAMYLFDRIGRKPPLIIGSIIQTTTFLAIGGLGTISDPSKNVKVALTALFTVYYLGFVFGWGPIYHILSSEIPTSRMRDITYTVSSIFTVVTQFVVSFTIPYLLYAPYADLGSKIGFIFGPIAFVTLLFAIFCVPECRGFSLEEIDHLFRARVPIRQFRRYKHGQILPEGGAEKETEKAGEGPSVELKEVAEM
;
A
#
# COMPACT_ATOMS: atom_id res chain seq x y z
N MET A 1 30.65 37.28 26.02
CA MET A 1 30.89 36.70 24.68
C MET A 1 29.66 35.89 24.33
N ALA A 2 28.86 36.34 23.37
CA ALA A 2 27.62 35.66 23.00
C ALA A 2 27.96 34.29 22.39
N ASN A 3 27.52 33.20 23.02
CA ASN A 3 27.73 31.84 22.54
C ASN A 3 27.30 31.72 21.08
N ALA A 4 28.23 31.36 20.19
CA ALA A 4 27.88 30.94 18.85
C ALA A 4 26.88 29.77 18.97
N SER A 5 25.69 29.92 18.40
CA SER A 5 24.67 28.88 18.41
C SER A 5 25.23 27.65 17.70
N LEU A 6 25.35 26.51 18.41
CA LEU A 6 25.62 25.23 17.78
C LEU A 6 24.48 24.94 16.79
N GLY A 7 24.77 24.32 15.65
CA GLY A 7 23.77 24.01 14.65
C GLY A 7 24.31 23.12 13.54
N PHE A 8 23.39 22.51 12.79
CA PHE A 8 23.72 21.58 11.70
C PHE A 8 22.66 21.65 10.61
N TYR A 9 23.00 21.16 9.42
CA TYR A 9 22.11 21.11 8.28
C TYR A 9 21.59 19.69 8.04
N VAL A 10 20.33 19.58 7.63
CA VAL A 10 19.70 18.30 7.29
C VAL A 10 19.04 18.41 5.92
N ALA A 11 19.42 17.53 5.00
CA ALA A 11 18.73 17.39 3.73
C ALA A 11 17.42 16.61 3.94
N LEU A 12 16.29 17.24 3.66
CA LEU A 12 14.97 16.65 3.72
C LEU A 12 14.38 16.57 2.31
N GLN A 13 14.18 15.35 1.82
CA GLN A 13 13.79 15.10 0.42
C GLN A 13 12.49 15.81 -0.02
N SER A 14 11.60 16.13 0.91
CA SER A 14 10.32 16.80 0.65
C SER A 14 10.40 18.34 0.63
N THR A 15 11.48 18.93 1.14
CA THR A 15 11.50 20.37 1.47
C THR A 15 12.76 21.06 0.96
N GLY A 16 13.94 20.45 1.12
CA GLY A 16 15.21 21.13 0.87
C GLY A 16 16.23 20.88 1.98
N ILE A 17 17.08 21.86 2.24
CA ILE A 17 18.06 21.84 3.33
C ILE A 17 17.47 22.62 4.51
N ILE A 18 17.38 21.98 5.66
CA ILE A 18 16.89 22.60 6.90
C ILE A 18 18.09 22.88 7.80
N GLU A 19 18.19 24.10 8.29
CA GLU A 19 19.14 24.48 9.34
C GLU A 19 18.48 24.23 10.70
N ILE A 20 19.13 23.40 11.52
CA ILE A 20 18.72 23.10 12.89
C ILE A 20 19.70 23.78 13.84
N ALA A 21 19.20 24.65 14.69
CA ALA A 21 19.96 25.20 15.80
C ALA A 21 19.84 24.27 17.03
N PHE A 22 20.93 24.18 17.78
CA PHE A 22 21.09 23.35 18.96
C PHE A 22 21.58 24.18 20.16
N ASP A 23 20.81 24.16 21.24
CA ASP A 23 21.11 24.81 22.51
C ASP A 23 21.16 23.77 23.64
N PRO A 24 22.35 23.27 23.99
CA PRO A 24 22.50 22.19 24.98
C PRO A 24 22.16 22.63 26.41
N SER A 25 21.94 23.93 26.68
CA SER A 25 21.54 24.42 28.00
C SER A 25 20.06 24.15 28.31
N LYS A 26 19.26 23.86 27.28
CA LYS A 26 17.81 23.61 27.39
C LYS A 26 17.50 22.13 27.55
N SER A 27 16.25 21.85 27.93
CA SER A 27 15.74 20.48 27.97
C SER A 27 15.78 19.83 26.58
N ALA A 28 15.87 18.50 26.51
CA ALA A 28 16.01 17.79 25.24
C ALA A 28 14.90 18.08 24.21
N ASN A 29 13.70 18.46 24.64
CA ASN A 29 12.60 18.79 23.73
C ASN A 29 12.62 20.26 23.25
N GLU A 30 13.47 21.11 23.81
CA GLU A 30 13.56 22.55 23.55
C GLU A 30 14.94 22.99 23.09
N SER A 31 15.92 22.08 23.12
CA SER A 31 17.29 22.32 22.70
C SER A 31 17.45 22.34 21.18
N LEU A 32 16.54 21.72 20.41
CA LEU A 32 16.56 21.76 18.95
C LEU A 32 15.40 22.59 18.40
N TYR A 33 15.69 23.48 17.47
CA TYR A 33 14.68 24.23 16.71
C TYR A 33 15.14 24.50 15.29
N VAL A 34 14.18 24.65 14.37
CA VAL A 34 14.49 25.00 12.97
C VAL A 34 14.86 26.48 12.91
N ALA A 35 16.08 26.76 12.47
CA ALA A 35 16.63 28.11 12.33
C ALA A 35 16.38 28.70 10.94
N GLY A 36 16.33 27.85 9.91
CA GLY A 36 16.17 28.28 8.52
C GLY A 36 15.88 27.12 7.58
N ILE A 37 15.36 27.44 6.40
CA ILE A 37 15.07 26.45 5.35
C ILE A 37 15.54 27.01 4.01
N ASN A 38 16.26 26.19 3.28
CA ASN A 38 16.71 26.48 1.92
C ASN A 38 16.10 25.46 0.95
N THR A 39 15.27 25.93 0.04
CA THR A 39 14.56 25.11 -0.96
C THR A 39 15.31 25.00 -2.30
N ASN A 40 16.47 25.63 -2.44
CA ASN A 40 17.23 25.76 -3.69
C ASN A 40 18.20 24.58 -3.93
N ALA A 41 18.05 23.45 -3.22
CA ALA A 41 18.91 22.27 -3.31
C ALA A 41 18.41 21.20 -4.29
N GLY A 42 17.60 21.61 -5.27
CA GLY A 42 16.96 20.72 -6.23
C GLY A 42 15.87 19.83 -5.63
N PHE A 43 15.31 18.95 -6.45
CA PHE A 43 14.23 18.04 -6.04
C PHE A 43 14.79 16.80 -5.33
N MET A 44 14.30 16.51 -4.13
CA MET A 44 14.75 15.41 -3.29
C MET A 44 16.27 15.43 -3.01
N PRO A 45 16.79 16.45 -2.29
CA PRO A 45 18.18 16.44 -1.86
C PRO A 45 18.48 15.21 -0.99
N GLY A 46 19.59 14.54 -1.27
CA GLY A 46 19.96 13.26 -0.70
C GLY A 46 21.12 13.31 0.29
N TRP A 47 22.10 14.19 0.08
CA TRP A 47 23.33 14.27 0.86
C TRP A 47 23.83 15.72 0.99
N LEU A 48 24.60 15.98 2.05
CA LEU A 48 25.27 17.24 2.31
C LEU A 48 26.72 17.01 2.69
N THR A 49 27.60 17.82 2.14
CA THR A 49 28.99 17.94 2.59
C THR A 49 29.34 19.42 2.76
N SER A 50 30.37 19.73 3.54
CA SER A 50 30.82 21.11 3.72
C SER A 50 32.32 21.20 3.71
N PHE A 51 32.83 22.26 3.09
CA PHE A 51 34.26 22.58 3.07
C PHE A 51 34.40 24.07 3.39
N GLY A 52 35.07 24.38 4.51
CA GLY A 52 35.16 25.73 5.03
C GLY A 52 33.77 26.35 5.29
N ASP A 53 33.49 27.47 4.62
CA ASP A 53 32.22 28.21 4.68
C ASP A 53 31.22 27.80 3.58
N LYS A 54 31.54 26.77 2.77
CA LYS A 54 30.70 26.27 1.69
C LYS A 54 29.95 25.00 2.10
N VAL A 55 28.75 24.82 1.54
CA VAL A 55 27.94 23.62 1.67
C VAL A 55 27.59 23.13 0.28
N TYR A 56 27.77 21.84 0.03
CA TYR A 56 27.41 21.20 -1.23
C TYR A 56 26.34 20.17 -0.99
N SER A 57 25.40 20.07 -1.92
CA SER A 57 24.31 19.09 -1.86
C SER A 57 24.14 18.39 -3.19
N ILE A 58 23.61 17.17 -3.15
CA ILE A 58 23.21 16.42 -4.34
C ILE A 58 21.73 16.09 -4.29
N SER A 59 21.05 16.21 -5.43
CA SER A 59 19.62 15.93 -5.61
C SER A 59 19.42 14.68 -6.46
N ARG A 60 18.25 14.04 -6.31
CA ARG A 60 17.99 12.76 -6.98
C ARG A 60 17.54 12.89 -8.42
N THR A 61 16.69 13.87 -8.74
CA THR A 61 16.11 14.03 -10.08
C THR A 61 15.73 15.49 -10.32
N ASN A 62 15.25 15.80 -11.53
CA ASN A 62 14.67 17.08 -11.92
C ASN A 62 15.60 18.27 -11.64
N TYR A 63 16.86 18.11 -12.06
CA TYR A 63 17.79 19.22 -12.18
C TYR A 63 17.20 20.31 -13.11
N PRO A 64 17.24 21.60 -12.72
CA PRO A 64 16.51 22.68 -13.40
C PRO A 64 16.79 22.86 -14.89
N ASP A 65 17.96 22.41 -15.37
CA ASP A 65 18.45 22.72 -16.73
C ASP A 65 18.76 21.49 -17.59
N SER A 66 18.12 20.33 -17.35
CA SER A 66 18.28 19.14 -18.23
C SER A 66 16.96 18.57 -18.74
N ASP A 67 16.84 18.39 -20.06
CA ASP A 67 15.69 17.78 -20.75
C ASP A 67 15.45 16.29 -20.40
N VAL A 68 16.27 15.68 -19.53
CA VAL A 68 16.27 14.22 -19.31
C VAL A 68 16.38 13.83 -17.83
N GLY A 69 15.58 14.40 -16.94
CA GLY A 69 15.32 13.86 -15.60
C GLY A 69 16.53 13.53 -14.70
N SER A 70 17.73 14.05 -14.98
CA SER A 70 18.96 13.86 -14.20
C SER A 70 18.85 14.51 -12.83
N GLY A 71 19.63 14.03 -11.86
CA GLY A 71 19.91 14.76 -10.63
C GLY A 71 20.87 15.92 -10.87
N GLY A 72 21.20 16.63 -9.78
CA GLY A 72 22.06 17.81 -9.79
C GLY A 72 22.87 17.98 -8.52
N VAL A 73 24.04 18.59 -8.64
CA VAL A 73 24.88 19.07 -7.54
C VAL A 73 24.72 20.58 -7.39
N PHE A 74 24.68 21.07 -6.15
CA PHE A 74 24.43 22.47 -5.80
C PHE A 74 25.48 22.95 -4.79
N ALA A 75 26.04 24.13 -5.01
CA ALA A 75 26.99 24.78 -4.10
C ALA A 75 26.34 25.99 -3.41
N PHE A 76 26.53 26.09 -2.10
CA PHE A 76 25.99 27.15 -1.26
C PHE A 76 27.10 27.83 -0.45
N GLN A 77 26.97 29.13 -0.28
CA GLN A 77 27.73 29.96 0.65
C GLN A 77 26.99 30.07 1.97
N ARG A 78 27.66 29.80 3.11
CA ARG A 78 27.14 30.15 4.43
C ARG A 78 27.22 31.66 4.63
N ALA A 79 26.10 32.31 4.88
CA ALA A 79 26.01 33.73 5.19
C ALA A 79 26.40 34.01 6.65
N SER A 80 27.10 35.13 6.87
CA SER A 80 27.38 35.63 8.22
C SER A 80 26.09 36.00 8.95
N PRO A 81 25.98 35.83 10.29
CA PRO A 81 24.79 36.19 11.07
C PRO A 81 24.28 37.63 10.87
N ALA A 82 25.17 38.56 10.47
CA ALA A 82 24.82 39.96 10.20
C ALA A 82 24.17 40.20 8.82
N ASN A 83 24.32 39.26 7.89
CA ASN A 83 23.84 39.36 6.50
C ASN A 83 22.70 38.36 6.20
N SER A 84 22.04 37.81 7.22
CA SER A 84 20.89 36.94 7.02
C SER A 84 19.76 37.71 6.34
N THR A 85 19.21 37.14 5.27
CA THR A 85 18.02 37.66 4.58
C THR A 85 16.82 37.74 5.52
N GLU A 86 15.84 38.60 5.23
CA GLU A 86 14.60 38.76 6.03
C GLU A 86 13.84 37.43 6.24
N THR A 87 14.13 36.40 5.44
CA THR A 87 13.56 35.04 5.52
C THR A 87 14.32 34.08 6.46
N GLY A 88 15.38 34.51 7.13
CA GLY A 88 16.16 33.66 8.06
C GLY A 88 17.00 32.57 7.39
N ASN A 89 17.17 32.61 6.06
CA ASN A 89 17.94 31.60 5.32
C ASN A 89 19.42 31.99 5.29
N ARG A 90 20.28 31.14 5.88
CA ARG A 90 21.74 31.37 5.97
C ARG A 90 22.55 30.68 4.86
N LEU A 91 21.91 29.97 3.95
CA LEU A 91 22.59 29.39 2.77
C LEU A 91 22.22 30.20 1.52
N VAL A 92 23.21 30.73 0.82
CA VAL A 92 23.05 31.43 -0.46
C VAL A 92 23.55 30.52 -1.57
N LEU A 93 22.70 30.21 -2.56
CA LEU A 93 23.11 29.39 -3.69
C LEU A 93 24.16 30.15 -4.52
N LEU A 94 25.31 29.52 -4.78
CA LEU A 94 26.35 30.03 -5.67
C LEU A 94 26.04 29.62 -7.11
N ASN A 95 25.99 28.31 -7.34
CA ASN A 95 25.61 27.72 -8.62
C ASN A 95 25.22 26.24 -8.44
N HIS A 96 24.90 25.61 -9.56
CA HIS A 96 24.49 24.20 -9.66
C HIS A 96 25.01 23.61 -10.98
N ALA A 97 25.18 22.29 -11.02
CA ALA A 97 25.57 21.53 -12.20
C ALA A 97 24.80 20.20 -12.27
N SER A 98 24.57 19.68 -13.48
CA SER A 98 23.95 18.35 -13.66
C SER A 98 24.82 17.29 -13.01
N SER A 99 24.23 16.35 -12.26
CA SER A 99 24.96 15.22 -11.69
C SER A 99 25.29 14.14 -12.73
N HIS A 100 24.89 14.31 -14.00
CA HIS A 100 25.07 13.35 -15.09
C HIS A 100 24.56 11.95 -14.76
N GLY A 101 23.42 11.87 -14.07
CA GLY A 101 22.81 10.62 -13.65
C GLY A 101 21.61 10.82 -12.74
N LYS A 102 20.69 9.85 -12.73
CA LYS A 102 19.55 9.82 -11.81
C LYS A 102 19.94 9.19 -10.48
N GLY A 103 19.30 9.66 -9.42
CA GLY A 103 19.42 9.10 -8.08
C GLY A 103 20.71 9.50 -7.38
N GLY A 104 21.07 10.79 -7.40
CA GLY A 104 22.16 11.31 -6.59
C GLY A 104 22.01 10.94 -5.10
N VAL A 105 23.02 10.27 -4.53
CA VAL A 105 22.98 9.75 -3.15
C VAL A 105 24.14 10.20 -2.28
N HIS A 106 25.26 10.61 -2.86
CA HIS A 106 26.42 11.09 -2.11
C HIS A 106 27.22 12.11 -2.94
N CYS A 107 27.77 13.10 -2.26
CA CYS A 107 28.79 13.98 -2.83
C CYS A 107 29.82 14.38 -1.77
N GLU A 108 31.08 14.50 -2.18
CA GLU A 108 32.17 14.86 -1.27
C GLU A 108 33.20 15.75 -1.96
N VAL A 109 33.76 16.66 -1.19
CA VAL A 109 34.82 17.58 -1.62
C VAL A 109 36.16 17.00 -1.20
N SER A 110 37.16 17.04 -2.08
CA SER A 110 38.52 16.62 -1.77
C SER A 110 39.10 17.41 -0.59
N PRO A 111 40.03 16.84 0.19
CA PRO A 111 40.66 17.53 1.33
C PRO A 111 41.32 18.87 0.98
N ASP A 112 41.75 19.06 -0.27
CA ASP A 112 42.35 20.31 -0.76
C ASP A 112 41.32 21.33 -1.28
N GLY A 113 40.03 20.99 -1.30
CA GLY A 113 38.95 21.87 -1.70
C GLY A 113 38.82 22.09 -3.21
N LYS A 114 39.52 21.33 -4.05
CA LYS A 114 39.59 21.57 -5.51
C LYS A 114 38.67 20.68 -6.34
N ILE A 115 38.20 19.56 -5.79
CA ILE A 115 37.45 18.55 -6.54
C ILE A 115 36.18 18.20 -5.78
N LEU A 116 35.06 18.13 -6.48
CA LEU A 116 33.81 17.55 -5.98
C LEU A 116 33.55 16.24 -6.73
N ALA A 117 33.30 15.16 -6.00
CA ALA A 117 32.87 13.87 -6.54
C ALA A 117 31.41 13.61 -6.18
N ALA A 118 30.63 13.04 -7.10
CA ALA A 118 29.21 12.78 -6.94
C ALA A 118 28.83 11.37 -7.44
N ALA A 119 28.09 10.62 -6.63
CA ALA A 119 27.61 9.27 -6.96
C ALA A 119 26.10 9.25 -7.22
N ASN A 120 25.72 8.65 -8.35
CA ASN A 120 24.33 8.48 -8.77
C ASN A 120 23.94 7.00 -8.78
N ILE A 121 23.04 6.60 -7.89
CA ILE A 121 22.70 5.19 -7.68
C ILE A 121 21.89 4.61 -8.84
N THR A 122 20.93 5.35 -9.39
CA THR A 122 19.97 4.84 -10.38
C THR A 122 20.56 4.80 -11.78
N ALA A 123 21.32 5.83 -12.16
CA ALA A 123 22.03 5.82 -13.44
C ALA A 123 23.33 5.00 -13.40
N SER A 124 23.78 4.57 -12.22
CA SER A 124 25.09 3.94 -12.01
C SER A 124 26.24 4.77 -12.59
N THR A 125 26.28 6.07 -12.24
CA THR A 125 27.34 6.98 -12.69
C THR A 125 28.08 7.62 -11.52
N LEU A 126 29.38 7.85 -11.71
CA LEU A 126 30.23 8.70 -10.87
C LEU A 126 30.60 9.93 -11.68
N SER A 127 30.49 11.12 -11.10
CA SER A 127 30.82 12.38 -11.77
C SER A 127 31.80 13.22 -10.96
N ILE A 128 32.77 13.81 -11.64
CA ILE A 128 33.86 14.59 -11.05
C ILE A 128 33.81 16.03 -11.59
N TYR A 129 33.90 17.00 -10.67
CA TYR A 129 33.83 18.42 -10.97
C TYR A 129 35.05 19.14 -10.38
N PRO A 130 35.69 20.05 -11.13
CA PRO A 130 36.58 21.03 -10.55
C PRO A 130 35.77 22.05 -9.74
N LEU A 131 36.27 22.44 -8.58
CA LEU A 131 35.76 23.58 -7.81
C LEU A 131 36.56 24.83 -8.16
N LEU A 132 35.86 25.93 -8.41
CA LEU A 132 36.46 27.24 -8.69
C LEU A 132 36.93 27.90 -7.39
N GLU A 133 37.73 28.96 -7.49
CA GLU A 133 38.32 29.65 -6.32
C GLU A 133 37.26 30.21 -5.35
N ASP A 134 36.08 30.56 -5.86
CA ASP A 134 34.93 31.02 -5.07
C ASP A 134 34.10 29.88 -4.45
N GLY A 135 34.48 28.62 -4.70
CA GLY A 135 33.76 27.43 -4.26
C GLY A 135 32.57 27.03 -5.14
N SER A 136 32.37 27.69 -6.28
CA SER A 136 31.35 27.28 -7.26
C SER A 136 31.79 26.04 -8.05
N ILE A 137 30.81 25.29 -8.56
CA ILE A 137 31.02 24.03 -9.28
C ILE A 137 31.35 24.32 -10.74
N GLY A 138 32.52 23.90 -11.22
CA GLY A 138 32.90 24.01 -12.63
C GLY A 138 32.25 22.95 -13.51
N ALA A 139 32.54 23.00 -14.83
CA ALA A 139 32.05 22.00 -15.77
C ALA A 139 32.59 20.61 -15.46
N THR A 140 31.74 19.59 -15.56
CA THR A 140 32.10 18.19 -15.29
C THR A 140 33.26 17.75 -16.17
N THR A 141 34.32 17.22 -15.54
CA THR A 141 35.56 16.84 -16.24
C THR A 141 35.63 15.34 -16.52
N ASN A 142 34.98 14.53 -15.69
CA ASN A 142 34.98 13.08 -15.85
C ASN A 142 33.62 12.50 -15.40
N VAL A 143 33.07 11.60 -16.20
CA VAL A 143 31.85 10.85 -15.88
C VAL A 143 32.14 9.38 -16.15
N VAL A 144 32.17 8.58 -15.09
CA VAL A 144 32.28 7.13 -15.19
C VAL A 144 30.88 6.56 -15.22
N ASP A 145 30.48 5.99 -16.36
CA ASP A 145 29.25 5.22 -16.50
C ASP A 145 29.55 3.73 -16.35
N TYR A 146 29.24 3.20 -15.17
CA TYR A 146 29.50 1.81 -14.84
C TYR A 146 28.72 0.84 -15.73
N ASN A 147 27.55 1.23 -16.24
CA ASN A 147 26.77 0.37 -17.12
C ASN A 147 27.39 0.24 -18.52
N GLN A 148 28.21 1.20 -18.95
CA GLN A 148 28.91 1.14 -20.24
C GLN A 148 30.33 0.59 -20.10
N SER A 149 31.07 1.01 -19.06
CA SER A 149 32.48 0.66 -18.90
C SER A 149 32.72 -0.73 -18.34
N ASP A 150 31.81 -1.25 -17.52
CA ASP A 150 31.92 -2.56 -16.87
C ASP A 150 30.52 -3.12 -16.57
N PRO A 151 29.72 -3.47 -17.60
CA PRO A 151 28.26 -3.62 -17.49
C PRO A 151 27.79 -4.63 -16.45
N GLY A 152 28.63 -5.59 -16.04
CA GLY A 152 28.27 -6.65 -15.11
C GLY A 152 26.96 -7.39 -15.44
N PRO A 153 26.51 -8.32 -14.59
CA PRO A 153 25.17 -8.91 -14.71
C PRO A 153 24.08 -8.05 -14.06
N LYS A 154 24.45 -6.99 -13.33
CA LYS A 154 23.57 -6.12 -12.54
C LYS A 154 24.10 -4.69 -12.65
N GLU A 155 23.20 -3.71 -12.65
CA GLU A 155 23.56 -2.28 -12.49
C GLU A 155 24.50 -2.11 -11.29
N ALA A 156 25.46 -1.18 -11.32
CA ALA A 156 26.54 -1.11 -10.33
C ALA A 156 26.16 -0.44 -8.99
N HIS A 157 25.19 0.49 -9.02
CA HIS A 157 24.68 1.24 -7.85
C HIS A 157 25.81 1.81 -6.96
N PRO A 158 26.64 2.75 -7.47
CA PRO A 158 27.60 3.46 -6.65
C PRO A 158 26.85 4.22 -5.55
N HIS A 159 27.15 3.89 -4.29
CA HIS A 159 26.40 4.43 -3.16
C HIS A 159 27.14 5.58 -2.45
N GLN A 160 28.47 5.63 -2.58
CA GLN A 160 29.32 6.69 -2.05
C GLN A 160 30.43 7.01 -3.05
N ALA A 161 30.94 8.24 -3.00
CA ALA A 161 32.19 8.63 -3.62
C ALA A 161 32.95 9.46 -2.58
N THR A 162 33.98 8.88 -1.97
CA THR A 162 34.69 9.48 -0.83
C THR A 162 36.20 9.48 -1.03
N PHE A 163 36.85 10.57 -0.65
CA PHE A 163 38.29 10.72 -0.79
C PHE A 163 38.99 10.14 0.42
N ASP A 164 40.16 9.55 0.20
CA ASP A 164 41.05 9.20 1.30
C ASP A 164 41.61 10.46 1.98
N PRO A 165 42.22 10.35 3.17
CA PRO A 165 42.78 11.50 3.88
C PRO A 165 43.85 12.28 3.11
N SER A 166 44.56 11.66 2.17
CA SER A 166 45.54 12.36 1.31
C SER A 166 44.89 13.13 0.14
N GLY A 167 43.65 12.79 -0.21
CA GLY A 167 42.93 13.33 -1.37
C GLY A 167 43.39 12.78 -2.71
N GLN A 168 44.36 11.85 -2.74
CA GLN A 168 44.91 11.29 -3.97
C GLN A 168 44.10 10.12 -4.51
N PHE A 169 43.26 9.50 -3.68
CA PHE A 169 42.48 8.32 -4.03
C PHE A 169 40.99 8.53 -3.71
N LEU A 170 40.14 8.10 -4.64
CA LEU A 170 38.69 8.15 -4.52
C LEU A 170 38.13 6.74 -4.44
N PHE A 171 37.37 6.47 -3.39
CA PHE A 171 36.80 5.18 -3.07
C PHE A 171 35.29 5.18 -3.38
N VAL A 172 34.87 4.19 -4.17
CA VAL A 172 33.49 4.08 -4.69
C VAL A 172 32.93 2.68 -4.43
N PRO A 173 32.23 2.46 -3.31
CA PRO A 173 31.53 1.21 -3.04
C PRO A 173 30.34 1.00 -3.99
N LEU A 174 30.31 -0.16 -4.65
CA LEU A 174 29.30 -0.58 -5.60
C LEU A 174 28.36 -1.61 -4.95
N ARG A 175 27.17 -1.16 -4.57
CA ARG A 175 26.26 -1.88 -3.68
C ARG A 175 25.72 -3.19 -4.26
N THR A 176 25.56 -3.26 -5.56
CA THR A 176 24.95 -4.41 -6.26
C THR A 176 25.97 -5.34 -6.90
N MET A 177 27.18 -4.82 -7.16
CA MET A 177 28.33 -5.59 -7.64
C MET A 177 29.15 -6.21 -6.51
N ASP A 178 28.89 -5.85 -5.25
CA ASP A 178 29.64 -6.33 -4.08
C ASP A 178 31.15 -6.10 -4.27
N ARG A 179 31.53 -4.87 -4.62
CA ARG A 179 32.91 -4.49 -4.93
C ARG A 179 33.19 -3.06 -4.51
N LEU A 180 34.43 -2.75 -4.21
CA LEU A 180 34.92 -1.41 -3.94
C LEU A 180 35.92 -1.01 -5.03
N ASP A 181 35.56 -0.01 -5.82
CA ASP A 181 36.45 0.55 -6.85
C ASP A 181 37.23 1.73 -6.29
N ILE A 182 38.53 1.77 -6.58
CA ILE A 182 39.45 2.82 -6.13
C ILE A 182 40.05 3.49 -7.35
N TYR A 183 39.96 4.81 -7.39
CA TYR A 183 40.50 5.64 -8.46
C TYR A 183 41.65 6.50 -7.93
N SER A 184 42.75 6.60 -8.66
CA SER A 184 43.73 7.66 -8.45
C SER A 184 43.20 8.96 -9.04
N VAL A 185 43.32 10.04 -8.29
CA VAL A 185 42.85 11.39 -8.65
C VAL A 185 44.05 12.32 -8.61
N LYS A 186 44.67 12.58 -9.77
CA LYS A 186 45.78 13.54 -9.88
C LYS A 186 45.27 14.96 -10.07
N CYS A 187 44.21 15.10 -10.87
CA CYS A 187 43.49 16.34 -11.11
C CYS A 187 42.06 16.01 -11.57
N PRO A 188 41.14 16.99 -11.64
CA PRO A 188 39.76 16.76 -12.10
C PRO A 188 39.65 16.04 -13.44
N GLN A 189 40.61 16.25 -14.35
CA GLN A 189 40.64 15.64 -15.69
C GLN A 189 41.30 14.26 -15.72
N GLN A 190 42.12 13.92 -14.72
CA GLN A 190 42.91 12.69 -14.68
C GLN A 190 42.49 11.84 -13.47
N VAL A 191 41.46 11.03 -13.71
CA VAL A 191 40.89 10.09 -12.75
C VAL A 191 40.94 8.69 -13.36
N ASN A 192 41.78 7.81 -12.79
CA ASN A 192 42.04 6.48 -13.32
C ASN A 192 41.71 5.42 -12.28
N LYS A 193 40.99 4.36 -12.68
CA LYS A 193 40.74 3.22 -11.79
C LYS A 193 42.03 2.44 -11.56
N VAL A 194 42.46 2.32 -10.31
CA VAL A 194 43.72 1.63 -9.92
C VAL A 194 43.46 0.29 -9.23
N HIS A 195 42.40 0.19 -8.44
CA HIS A 195 42.02 -1.06 -7.79
C HIS A 195 40.52 -1.34 -7.88
N SER A 196 40.21 -2.62 -7.71
CA SER A 196 38.85 -3.13 -7.73
C SER A 196 38.80 -4.30 -6.75
N ILE A 197 38.39 -4.03 -5.52
CA ILE A 197 38.46 -4.98 -4.42
C ILE A 197 37.12 -5.73 -4.34
N PRO A 198 37.08 -7.04 -4.63
CA PRO A 198 35.87 -7.83 -4.49
C PRO A 198 35.48 -7.95 -3.01
N ILE A 199 34.21 -7.72 -2.73
CA ILE A 199 33.62 -7.92 -1.41
C ILE A 199 32.79 -9.22 -1.47
N PRO A 200 32.84 -10.10 -0.46
CA PRO A 200 32.09 -11.35 -0.47
C PRO A 200 30.58 -11.12 -0.69
N ALA A 201 30.08 -11.48 -1.87
CA ALA A 201 28.66 -11.36 -2.18
C ALA A 201 27.83 -12.40 -1.42
N PRO A 202 26.60 -12.08 -0.99
CA PRO A 202 25.93 -10.76 -1.06
C PRO A 202 26.21 -9.87 0.17
N ALA A 203 27.04 -8.84 0.04
CA ALA A 203 27.41 -7.92 1.15
C ALA A 203 26.65 -6.60 1.10
N GLY A 204 26.48 -6.01 -0.08
CA GLY A 204 25.93 -4.69 -0.28
C GLY A 204 26.87 -3.59 0.15
N ALA A 205 28.11 -3.55 -0.36
CA ALA A 205 29.09 -2.51 -0.05
C ALA A 205 28.46 -1.11 -0.16
N ARG A 206 28.43 -0.36 0.96
CA ARG A 206 27.62 0.86 1.06
C ARG A 206 28.46 2.11 1.30
N HIS A 207 29.03 2.29 2.49
CA HIS A 207 29.82 3.49 2.83
C HIS A 207 31.19 3.12 3.43
N VAL A 208 32.12 4.05 3.37
CA VAL A 208 33.50 3.96 3.81
C VAL A 208 33.80 5.16 4.71
N ALA A 209 34.56 4.92 5.78
CA ALA A 209 35.17 5.97 6.59
C ALA A 209 36.65 5.65 6.86
N PHE A 210 37.46 6.68 7.08
CA PHE A 210 38.91 6.56 7.22
C PHE A 210 39.40 7.00 8.60
N ASN A 211 40.49 6.38 9.06
CA ASN A 211 41.23 6.78 10.24
C ASN A 211 42.72 6.91 9.88
N PRO A 212 43.23 8.14 9.69
CA PRO A 212 44.64 8.37 9.36
C PRO A 212 45.53 8.09 10.56
N ILE A 213 46.57 7.26 10.37
CA ILE A 213 47.56 6.95 11.42
C ILE A 213 48.84 7.75 11.19
N SER A 214 49.28 7.85 9.94
CA SER A 214 50.42 8.64 9.51
C SER A 214 50.18 9.14 8.07
N PRO A 215 51.03 10.05 7.55
CA PRO A 215 50.94 10.47 6.15
C PRO A 215 51.06 9.33 5.13
N SER A 216 51.66 8.19 5.54
CA SER A 216 51.87 7.01 4.69
C SER A 216 50.96 5.84 5.04
N LYS A 217 50.11 5.94 6.08
CA LYS A 217 49.27 4.83 6.55
C LYS A 217 47.92 5.29 7.11
N ALA A 218 46.85 4.64 6.67
CA ALA A 218 45.50 4.86 7.20
C ALA A 218 44.74 3.52 7.33
N TYR A 219 43.70 3.51 8.15
CA TYR A 219 42.70 2.44 8.14
C TYR A 219 41.43 2.88 7.43
N MET A 220 40.82 1.94 6.72
CA MET A 220 39.56 2.09 6.02
C MET A 220 38.53 1.14 6.61
N TYR A 221 37.34 1.66 6.93
CA TYR A 221 36.22 0.91 7.44
C TYR A 221 35.08 0.91 6.42
N LEU A 222 34.81 -0.23 5.79
CA LEU A 222 33.73 -0.40 4.83
C LEU A 222 32.52 -1.04 5.49
N ILE A 223 31.40 -0.32 5.55
CA ILE A 223 30.11 -0.86 6.00
C ILE A 223 29.32 -1.43 4.83
N SER A 224 28.74 -2.62 5.04
CA SER A 224 27.99 -3.37 4.03
C SER A 224 26.54 -3.56 4.47
N GLU A 225 25.61 -3.15 3.61
CA GLU A 225 24.19 -2.99 3.93
C GLU A 225 23.44 -4.31 4.11
N LYS A 226 23.71 -5.30 3.26
CA LYS A 226 22.92 -6.54 3.19
C LYS A 226 23.37 -7.55 4.23
N ASP A 227 24.68 -7.66 4.45
CA ASP A 227 25.24 -8.63 5.40
C ASP A 227 25.50 -8.04 6.80
N ASN A 228 25.19 -6.75 7.00
CA ASN A 228 25.45 -6.01 8.24
C ASN A 228 26.88 -6.18 8.74
N SER A 229 27.87 -6.07 7.86
CA SER A 229 29.28 -6.18 8.24
C SER A 229 30.05 -4.87 8.15
N ILE A 230 31.07 -4.75 8.99
CA ILE A 230 32.13 -3.75 8.92
C ILE A 230 33.40 -4.48 8.57
N ARG A 231 33.98 -4.16 7.40
CA ARG A 231 35.25 -4.73 6.92
C ARG A 231 36.34 -3.69 7.08
N VAL A 232 37.46 -4.09 7.66
CA VAL A 232 38.58 -3.18 7.94
C VAL A 232 39.75 -3.54 7.05
N PHE A 233 40.34 -2.50 6.47
CA PHE A 233 41.50 -2.60 5.62
C PHE A 233 42.57 -1.61 6.09
N SER A 234 43.84 -2.00 6.00
CA SER A 234 44.95 -1.04 6.09
C SER A 234 45.30 -0.54 4.70
N LEU A 235 45.57 0.76 4.63
CA LEU A 235 46.01 1.49 3.45
C LEU A 235 47.44 1.95 3.68
N GLU A 236 48.35 1.60 2.78
CA GLU A 236 49.72 2.09 2.78
C GLU A 236 49.99 2.85 1.48
N TYR A 237 50.38 4.12 1.62
CA TYR A 237 50.65 5.02 0.50
C TYR A 237 52.14 4.96 0.16
N ASN A 238 52.47 4.47 -1.04
CA ASN A 238 53.84 4.39 -1.53
C ASN A 238 54.17 5.60 -2.41
N ALA A 239 55.01 6.49 -1.91
CA ALA A 239 55.41 7.71 -2.60
C ALA A 239 56.30 7.46 -3.84
N GLU A 240 56.93 6.30 -3.98
CA GLU A 240 57.86 5.99 -5.08
C GLU A 240 57.14 5.52 -6.37
N VAL A 241 55.91 5.02 -6.25
CA VAL A 241 55.10 4.55 -7.38
C VAL A 241 53.95 5.53 -7.57
N ALA A 242 53.91 6.23 -8.70
CA ALA A 242 52.79 7.09 -9.05
C ALA A 242 51.56 6.21 -9.30
N GLU A 243 50.69 6.04 -8.29
CA GLU A 243 49.56 5.07 -8.14
C GLU A 243 49.80 3.91 -7.16
N GLY A 244 50.89 3.94 -6.37
CA GLY A 244 51.21 2.94 -5.36
C GLY A 244 50.33 3.04 -4.12
N LEU A 245 49.17 2.40 -4.15
CA LEU A 245 48.35 2.14 -2.95
C LEU A 245 48.35 0.64 -2.65
N THR A 246 48.75 0.26 -1.45
CA THR A 246 48.57 -1.11 -0.98
C THR A 246 47.35 -1.17 -0.08
N VAL A 247 46.41 -2.06 -0.40
CA VAL A 247 45.20 -2.29 0.40
C VAL A 247 45.22 -3.71 0.92
N GLU A 248 45.23 -3.87 2.24
CA GLU A 248 45.29 -5.16 2.90
C GLU A 248 44.06 -5.33 3.81
N PHE A 249 43.38 -6.47 3.69
CA PHE A 249 42.24 -6.80 4.55
C PHE A 249 42.71 -7.28 5.93
N LYS A 250 42.08 -6.77 7.01
CA LYS A 250 42.47 -7.05 8.39
C LYS A 250 41.44 -7.83 9.18
N GLN A 251 40.18 -7.40 9.16
CA GLN A 251 39.12 -8.02 9.99
C GLN A 251 37.72 -7.77 9.41
N THR A 252 36.76 -8.61 9.81
CA THR A 252 35.32 -8.42 9.57
C THR A 252 34.56 -8.53 10.89
N LEU A 253 33.73 -7.53 11.18
CA LEU A 253 32.84 -7.51 12.34
C LEU A 253 31.39 -7.35 11.91
N SER A 254 30.45 -7.71 12.77
CA SER A 254 29.06 -7.35 12.59
C SER A 254 28.81 -5.92 13.00
N ALA A 255 28.06 -5.18 12.19
CA ALA A 255 27.56 -3.86 12.48
C ALA A 255 26.49 -3.88 13.60
N MET A 256 25.93 -5.04 13.97
CA MET A 256 24.79 -5.16 14.90
C MET A 256 25.18 -5.27 16.38
N GLY A 257 26.43 -5.61 16.69
CA GLY A 257 26.97 -5.68 18.05
C GLY A 257 27.67 -7.00 18.40
N GLU A 258 28.04 -7.16 19.68
CA GLU A 258 28.82 -8.30 20.20
C GLU A 258 28.20 -9.67 19.86
N ASP A 259 29.05 -10.64 19.51
CA ASP A 259 28.72 -12.04 19.24
C ASP A 259 27.66 -12.32 18.16
N LEU A 260 27.21 -11.30 17.43
CA LEU A 260 26.38 -11.46 16.26
C LEU A 260 27.29 -11.65 15.04
N ALA A 261 27.16 -12.77 14.35
CA ALA A 261 27.80 -12.93 13.05
C ALA A 261 27.19 -11.93 12.05
N PRO A 262 27.94 -11.53 10.99
CA PRO A 262 27.35 -10.94 9.81
C PRO A 262 26.15 -11.76 9.36
N THR A 263 25.06 -11.07 9.06
CA THR A 263 23.80 -11.73 8.74
C THR A 263 23.80 -12.16 7.28
N PRO A 264 23.10 -13.24 6.89
CA PRO A 264 22.91 -13.52 5.47
C PRO A 264 22.09 -12.40 4.81
N ALA A 265 22.27 -12.13 3.50
CA ALA A 265 21.67 -10.96 2.82
C ALA A 265 20.14 -10.86 2.80
N GLU A 266 19.47 -11.90 3.26
CA GLU A 266 18.03 -11.94 3.51
C GLU A 266 17.57 -11.29 4.79
N HIS A 267 18.54 -10.95 5.65
CA HIS A 267 18.25 -10.38 6.92
C HIS A 267 17.62 -9.01 6.73
N LYS A 268 16.60 -8.77 7.54
CA LYS A 268 15.77 -7.58 7.45
C LYS A 268 16.35 -6.37 8.19
N ASP A 269 17.37 -6.59 8.99
CA ASP A 269 18.15 -5.48 9.53
C ASP A 269 19.19 -5.08 8.48
N LEU A 270 19.35 -3.79 8.22
CA LEU A 270 20.22 -3.29 7.17
C LEU A 270 21.09 -2.14 7.68
N ALA A 271 22.40 -2.36 7.66
CA ALA A 271 23.40 -1.36 8.01
C ALA A 271 23.28 -0.14 7.07
N ALA A 272 23.71 1.02 7.56
CA ALA A 272 23.50 2.26 6.84
C ALA A 272 24.67 3.22 6.74
N GLU A 273 25.14 3.73 7.86
CA GLU A 273 26.15 4.78 7.91
C GLU A 273 27.30 4.35 8.81
N ILE A 274 28.51 4.83 8.52
CA ILE A 274 29.70 4.61 9.34
C ILE A 274 30.49 5.92 9.47
N ALA A 275 30.98 6.21 10.67
CA ALA A 275 31.82 7.39 10.92
C ALA A 275 32.86 7.10 12.00
N VAL A 276 33.98 7.81 11.92
CA VAL A 276 35.09 7.73 12.89
C VAL A 276 35.13 9.04 13.67
N SER A 277 35.42 8.97 14.96
CA SER A 277 35.72 10.18 15.74
C SER A 277 37.02 10.84 15.26
N SER A 278 37.11 12.15 15.39
CA SER A 278 38.25 12.99 15.01
C SER A 278 39.55 12.61 15.71
N ASP A 279 39.45 12.06 16.92
CA ASP A 279 40.57 11.50 17.67
C ASP A 279 41.01 10.11 17.20
N GLY A 280 40.32 9.51 16.23
CA GLY A 280 40.61 8.20 15.66
C GLY A 280 40.38 7.03 16.62
N ARG A 281 39.82 7.27 17.81
CA ARG A 281 39.68 6.24 18.85
C ARG A 281 38.39 5.42 18.78
N PHE A 282 37.37 5.89 18.06
CA PHE A 282 36.06 5.24 18.03
C PHE A 282 35.44 5.23 16.64
N VAL A 283 34.73 4.13 16.33
CA VAL A 283 33.93 3.97 15.12
C VAL A 283 32.47 3.77 15.50
N TYR A 284 31.59 4.43 14.76
CA TYR A 284 30.15 4.39 14.96
C TYR A 284 29.48 3.82 13.70
N ALA A 285 28.49 2.95 13.86
CA ALA A 285 27.72 2.41 12.75
C ALA A 285 26.22 2.40 13.05
N SER A 286 25.40 2.79 12.07
CA SER A 286 23.94 2.80 12.22
C SER A 286 23.29 1.60 11.53
N ASN A 287 22.29 0.99 12.16
CA ASN A 287 21.55 -0.14 11.59
C ASN A 287 20.05 0.12 11.59
N ARG A 288 19.38 -0.30 10.51
CA ARG A 288 17.94 -0.09 10.31
C ARG A 288 17.19 -1.39 10.50
N ASN A 289 16.27 -1.47 11.45
CA ASN A 289 15.48 -2.68 11.68
C ASN A 289 14.14 -2.61 10.94
N LEU A 290 13.92 -3.52 9.98
CA LEU A 290 12.67 -3.55 9.18
C LEU A 290 11.56 -4.44 9.79
N THR A 291 11.79 -5.11 10.93
CA THR A 291 10.85 -6.11 11.50
C THR A 291 10.29 -5.79 12.87
N ARG A 292 11.06 -5.11 13.71
CA ARG A 292 10.70 -4.83 15.10
C ARG A 292 10.10 -3.44 15.22
N VAL A 293 9.20 -3.29 16.17
CA VAL A 293 8.60 -1.99 16.53
C VAL A 293 9.60 -1.13 17.33
N ASP A 294 10.57 -1.77 17.99
CA ASP A 294 11.58 -1.14 18.85
C ASP A 294 12.49 -0.18 18.07
N ASP A 295 13.04 0.82 18.73
CA ASP A 295 13.97 1.77 18.12
C ASP A 295 15.16 1.07 17.44
N ASP A 296 15.63 1.67 16.35
CA ASP A 296 16.81 1.19 15.63
C ASP A 296 18.10 1.54 16.41
N ILE A 297 19.23 0.90 16.08
CA ILE A 297 20.46 0.99 16.90
C ILE A 297 21.60 1.74 16.21
N LEU A 298 22.43 2.40 17.02
CA LEU A 298 23.77 2.83 16.69
C LEU A 298 24.76 2.00 17.51
N THR A 299 25.72 1.36 16.84
CA THR A 299 26.78 0.58 17.47
C THR A 299 28.07 1.40 17.57
N VAL A 300 28.82 1.18 18.64
CA VAL A 300 30.07 1.87 18.96
C VAL A 300 31.18 0.85 19.11
N TYR A 301 32.34 1.12 18.50
CA TYR A 301 33.55 0.30 18.57
C TYR A 301 34.73 1.16 19.01
N SER A 302 35.62 0.64 19.86
CA SER A 302 36.94 1.21 20.09
C SER A 302 37.89 0.80 18.97
N VAL A 303 38.82 1.70 18.66
CA VAL A 303 39.93 1.47 17.74
C VAL A 303 41.18 1.19 18.57
N ASP A 304 41.86 0.09 18.27
CA ASP A 304 43.23 -0.14 18.72
C ASP A 304 44.19 0.50 17.71
N ALA A 305 45.04 1.42 18.16
CA ALA A 305 45.92 2.19 17.28
C ALA A 305 47.13 1.38 16.78
N ASP A 306 47.53 0.33 17.52
CA ASP A 306 48.65 -0.54 17.20
C ASP A 306 48.36 -1.96 17.71
N PRO A 307 47.42 -2.68 17.05
CA PRO A 307 46.97 -3.95 17.56
C PRO A 307 48.11 -4.98 17.44
N ALA A 308 48.50 -5.57 18.57
CA ALA A 308 49.50 -6.65 18.59
C ALA A 308 49.08 -7.88 17.75
N HIS A 309 47.79 -7.96 17.38
CA HIS A 309 47.22 -8.97 16.48
C HIS A 309 46.32 -8.26 15.44
N ASP A 310 46.57 -8.50 14.15
CA ASP A 310 45.87 -7.84 13.03
C ASP A 310 44.34 -8.02 13.01
N ASP A 311 43.80 -9.00 13.74
CA ASP A 311 42.38 -9.38 13.77
C ASP A 311 41.53 -8.67 14.85
N ARG A 312 42.11 -7.75 15.64
CA ARG A 312 41.43 -7.07 16.76
C ARG A 312 41.44 -5.54 16.72
N HIS A 313 41.67 -4.96 15.55
CA HIS A 313 41.71 -3.50 15.36
C HIS A 313 40.44 -2.76 15.81
N LEU A 314 39.26 -3.38 15.67
CA LEU A 314 38.01 -2.85 16.22
C LEU A 314 37.46 -3.79 17.29
N THR A 315 37.07 -3.22 18.42
CA THR A 315 36.40 -3.96 19.50
C THR A 315 35.05 -3.33 19.80
N PHE A 316 33.99 -4.12 19.86
CA PHE A 316 32.65 -3.62 20.16
C PHE A 316 32.57 -3.08 21.60
N LEU A 317 31.83 -1.98 21.80
CA LEU A 317 31.60 -1.35 23.10
C LEU A 317 30.13 -1.29 23.50
N GLN A 318 29.25 -0.82 22.61
CA GLN A 318 27.85 -0.54 22.95
C GLN A 318 26.93 -0.60 21.73
N SER A 319 25.71 -1.11 21.94
CA SER A 319 24.56 -0.93 21.04
C SER A 319 23.56 0.01 21.70
N GLN A 320 23.42 1.22 21.18
CA GLN A 320 22.55 2.26 21.72
C GLN A 320 21.29 2.44 20.86
N SER A 321 20.11 2.48 21.48
CA SER A 321 18.89 2.88 20.77
C SER A 321 19.00 4.33 20.28
N THR A 322 18.71 4.54 18.99
CA THR A 322 18.68 5.84 18.33
C THR A 322 17.44 6.69 18.67
N ARG A 323 16.47 6.08 19.39
CA ARG A 323 15.18 6.68 19.76
C ARG A 323 14.25 7.01 18.58
N GLY A 324 14.56 6.50 17.40
CA GLY A 324 13.73 6.65 16.20
C GLY A 324 13.86 5.44 15.27
N LYS A 325 13.34 5.61 14.04
CA LYS A 325 13.25 4.54 13.05
C LYS A 325 13.91 4.90 11.72
N HIS A 326 14.73 3.97 11.25
CA HIS A 326 15.55 4.02 10.05
C HIS A 326 16.59 5.15 10.11
N PRO A 327 17.59 5.05 11.00
CA PRO A 327 18.71 5.97 11.06
C PRO A 327 19.57 5.77 9.80
N ARG A 328 19.25 6.53 8.74
CA ARG A 328 19.90 6.34 7.43
C ARG A 328 21.24 7.06 7.34
N MET A 329 21.42 8.08 8.19
CA MET A 329 22.58 8.97 8.31
C MET A 329 22.68 9.45 9.76
N PHE A 330 23.91 9.63 10.23
CA PHE A 330 24.22 10.38 11.45
C PHE A 330 25.50 11.20 11.24
N ALA A 331 25.70 12.22 12.08
CA ALA A 331 26.89 13.07 12.02
C ALA A 331 27.45 13.30 13.42
N LEU A 332 28.78 13.30 13.51
CA LEU A 332 29.53 13.76 14.67
C LEU A 332 29.73 15.28 14.55
N SER A 333 29.64 15.99 15.68
CA SER A 333 29.82 17.45 15.69
C SER A 333 31.27 17.84 15.39
N ASN A 334 31.47 18.94 14.65
CA ASN A 334 32.81 19.37 14.21
C ASN A 334 33.64 20.10 15.29
N ASP A 335 33.25 20.02 16.56
CA ASP A 335 34.11 20.46 17.66
C ASP A 335 35.27 19.50 17.85
N ALA A 336 36.36 19.97 18.48
CA ALA A 336 37.58 19.20 18.68
C ALA A 336 37.34 17.83 19.36
N GLU A 337 36.27 17.73 20.17
CA GLU A 337 35.97 16.52 20.94
C GLU A 337 34.87 15.65 20.31
N ASN A 338 34.27 16.02 19.18
CA ASN A 338 33.02 15.43 18.66
C ASN A 338 31.99 15.17 19.77
N LYS A 339 31.72 16.16 20.62
CA LYS A 339 30.91 15.96 21.83
C LYS A 339 29.46 15.53 21.55
N TRP A 340 28.94 15.79 20.36
CA TRP A 340 27.54 15.57 19.99
C TRP A 340 27.40 14.62 18.80
N VAL A 341 26.40 13.75 18.87
CA VAL A 341 26.04 12.84 17.76
C VAL A 341 24.60 13.09 17.35
N ALA A 342 24.40 13.62 16.14
CA ALA A 342 23.08 13.90 15.58
C ALA A 342 22.66 12.76 14.64
N ILE A 343 21.50 12.16 14.89
CA ILE A 343 20.96 11.01 14.15
C ILE A 343 19.65 11.40 13.49
N ALA A 344 19.56 11.22 12.17
CA ALA A 344 18.37 11.53 11.39
C ALA A 344 17.60 10.26 11.00
N HIS A 345 16.30 10.22 11.34
CA HIS A 345 15.45 9.05 11.15
C HIS A 345 14.50 9.23 9.98
N GLN A 346 14.62 8.35 8.98
CA GLN A 346 13.81 8.44 7.76
C GLN A 346 12.33 8.13 8.01
N PHE A 347 12.03 7.11 8.81
CA PHE A 347 10.65 6.61 8.95
C PHE A 347 9.88 7.33 10.06
N SER A 348 10.52 7.60 11.20
CA SER A 348 9.89 8.36 12.30
C SER A 348 9.88 9.87 12.09
N GLN A 349 10.65 10.38 11.10
CA GLN A 349 10.74 11.80 10.74
C GLN A 349 11.14 12.69 11.93
N ASP A 350 12.17 12.28 12.65
CA ASP A 350 12.72 13.01 13.78
C ASP A 350 14.26 12.95 13.80
N ILE A 351 14.84 13.94 14.46
CA ILE A 351 16.27 14.05 14.68
C ILE A 351 16.51 13.94 16.18
N THR A 352 17.49 13.11 16.55
CA THR A 352 17.91 12.93 17.95
C THR A 352 19.39 13.30 18.07
N VAL A 353 19.74 14.08 19.09
CA VAL A 353 21.12 14.44 19.43
C VAL A 353 21.48 13.80 20.76
N PHE A 354 22.56 13.02 20.75
CA PHE A 354 23.16 12.39 21.94
C PHE A 354 24.40 13.16 22.38
N GLU A 355 24.64 13.17 23.69
CA GLU A 355 25.97 13.50 24.22
C GLU A 355 26.88 12.27 24.12
N ARG A 356 28.06 12.44 23.55
CA ARG A 356 29.13 11.43 23.52
C ARG A 356 30.05 11.66 24.71
N ASP A 357 30.32 10.59 25.47
CA ASP A 357 31.43 10.59 26.40
C ASP A 357 32.73 10.53 25.60
N THR A 358 33.53 11.60 25.68
CA THR A 358 34.75 11.76 24.90
C THR A 358 35.86 10.82 25.36
N THR A 359 35.78 10.28 26.58
CA THR A 359 36.77 9.35 27.12
C THR A 359 36.46 7.92 26.70
N THR A 360 35.21 7.50 26.85
CA THR A 360 34.76 6.12 26.61
C THR A 360 34.18 5.88 25.21
N GLY A 361 33.86 6.95 24.48
CA GLY A 361 33.19 6.90 23.17
C GLY A 361 31.70 6.56 23.24
N LEU A 362 31.19 6.22 24.43
CA LEU A 362 29.81 5.76 24.62
C LEU A 362 28.80 6.89 24.41
N LEU A 363 27.62 6.53 23.94
CA LEU A 363 26.50 7.47 23.84
C LEU A 363 25.74 7.51 25.16
N GLY A 364 25.62 8.71 25.71
CA GLY A 364 24.93 9.00 26.96
C GLY A 364 23.46 9.38 26.76
N GLU A 365 23.00 10.38 27.50
CA GLU A 365 21.62 10.84 27.44
C GLU A 365 21.30 11.62 26.16
N VAL A 366 20.03 11.59 25.77
CA VAL A 366 19.51 12.43 24.69
C VAL A 366 19.50 13.88 25.16
N ARG A 367 20.22 14.74 24.43
CA ARG A 367 20.29 16.19 24.70
C ARG A 367 19.48 17.02 23.75
N GLY A 368 19.01 16.45 22.64
CA GLY A 368 18.09 17.12 21.75
C GLY A 368 17.20 16.17 20.99
N ARG A 369 15.94 16.54 20.79
CA ARG A 369 15.02 15.83 19.92
C ARG A 369 14.04 16.79 19.28
N ILE A 370 13.92 16.70 17.97
CA ILE A 370 12.93 17.47 17.20
C ILE A 370 12.27 16.56 16.18
N SER A 371 10.94 16.64 16.09
CA SER A 371 10.21 16.01 14.99
C SER A 371 10.15 16.98 13.82
N VAL A 372 10.69 16.56 12.69
CA VAL A 372 10.64 17.31 11.43
C VAL A 372 9.52 16.72 10.57
N LYS A 373 8.32 16.63 11.17
CA LYS A 373 7.11 16.20 10.47
C LYS A 373 6.67 17.29 9.53
N VAL A 374 6.61 16.94 8.26
CA VAL A 374 6.14 17.82 7.21
C VAL A 374 4.62 17.89 7.29
N VAL A 375 4.12 19.09 7.56
CA VAL A 375 2.75 19.48 7.21
C VAL A 375 2.86 19.97 5.77
N GLU A 376 2.29 19.22 4.81
CA GLU A 376 2.25 19.52 3.37
C GLU A 376 3.58 19.39 2.58
N PRO A 377 3.64 18.63 1.48
CA PRO A 377 4.81 18.63 0.60
C PRO A 377 4.91 19.90 -0.25
N TYR A 378 6.13 20.42 -0.37
CA TYR A 378 6.65 21.37 -1.37
C TYR A 378 5.63 22.35 -2.03
N GLN A 379 5.29 23.43 -1.31
CA GLN A 379 4.76 24.65 -1.92
C GLN A 379 5.85 25.31 -2.78
N SER A 380 5.55 25.66 -4.04
CA SER A 380 6.46 26.42 -4.91
C SER A 380 6.50 27.93 -4.60
N THR A 381 6.19 28.32 -3.37
CA THR A 381 6.25 29.72 -2.91
C THR A 381 7.08 29.81 -1.63
N PRO A 382 8.03 30.76 -1.50
CA PRO A 382 9.00 30.82 -0.39
C PRO A 382 8.42 31.09 1.00
N ASP A 383 7.13 31.36 1.13
CA ASP A 383 6.56 31.94 2.34
C ASP A 383 5.61 30.96 3.04
N LYS A 384 6.15 30.30 4.08
CA LYS A 384 5.49 29.55 5.18
C LYS A 384 5.54 28.02 5.10
N VAL A 385 6.67 27.45 5.52
CA VAL A 385 6.73 26.07 6.02
C VAL A 385 6.29 26.06 7.49
N SER A 386 5.18 25.37 7.81
CA SER A 386 4.75 25.16 9.20
C SER A 386 5.22 23.80 9.72
N PHE A 387 6.10 23.79 10.72
CA PHE A 387 6.52 22.57 11.43
C PHE A 387 5.58 22.28 12.60
N ASN A 388 5.21 21.01 12.78
CA ASN A 388 4.43 20.58 13.93
C ASN A 388 5.38 20.23 15.10
N LEU A 389 5.66 21.20 15.98
CA LEU A 389 6.43 21.03 17.21
C LEU A 389 5.61 20.28 18.28
N GLY A 390 5.31 19.00 18.02
CA GLY A 390 4.54 18.15 18.93
C GLY A 390 5.39 17.56 20.06
N ARG A 391 5.06 17.91 21.32
CA ARG A 391 5.61 17.28 22.54
C ARG A 391 5.20 15.80 22.63
N TYR A 392 6.14 14.92 22.99
CA TYR A 392 5.85 13.52 23.33
C TYR A 392 5.10 13.44 24.68
N PRO A 393 4.00 12.67 24.79
CA PRO A 393 3.37 12.41 26.07
C PRO A 393 4.22 11.44 26.90
N SER A 394 4.51 11.82 28.15
CA SER A 394 5.14 10.95 29.15
C SER A 394 4.26 9.74 29.43
N ILE A 395 4.77 8.53 29.18
CA ILE A 395 4.08 7.27 29.47
C ILE A 395 4.28 6.95 30.96
N SER A 396 3.35 7.41 31.82
CA SER A 396 3.17 6.83 33.15
C SER A 396 2.18 5.66 33.06
N ARG A 397 2.61 4.46 33.48
CA ARG A 397 1.77 3.28 33.60
C ARG A 397 0.69 3.50 34.67
N SER A 398 -0.59 3.41 34.31
CA SER A 398 -1.64 2.96 35.22
C SER A 398 -2.82 2.36 34.44
N ALA A 399 -3.27 1.19 34.88
CA ALA A 399 -4.29 0.37 34.27
C ALA A 399 -5.66 1.08 34.15
N GLY A 400 -6.24 1.04 32.95
CA GLY A 400 -7.56 1.61 32.63
C GLY A 400 -7.80 1.62 31.12
N SER A 401 -7.48 0.52 30.43
CA SER A 401 -7.13 0.53 29.00
C SER A 401 -8.25 0.23 28.00
N VAL A 402 -9.46 -0.12 28.40
CA VAL A 402 -10.49 -0.51 27.41
C VAL A 402 -11.46 0.64 27.07
N GLN A 403 -11.81 1.48 28.03
CA GLN A 403 -12.83 2.51 27.82
C GLN A 403 -12.27 3.83 27.26
N ARG A 404 -11.04 4.20 27.62
CA ARG A 404 -10.35 5.39 27.05
C ARG A 404 -9.89 5.19 25.59
N GLN A 405 -9.63 3.95 25.18
CA GLN A 405 -9.16 3.66 23.82
C GLN A 405 -10.28 3.85 22.79
N ALA A 406 -11.53 3.48 23.12
CA ALA A 406 -12.70 3.73 22.28
C ALA A 406 -12.98 5.24 22.12
N THR A 407 -12.87 6.01 23.20
CA THR A 407 -13.10 7.47 23.18
C THR A 407 -12.02 8.21 22.39
N ASN A 408 -10.75 7.82 22.51
CA ASN A 408 -9.65 8.42 21.74
C ASN A 408 -9.71 8.05 20.24
N ILE A 409 -10.21 6.86 19.89
CA ILE A 409 -10.47 6.48 18.50
C ILE A 409 -11.60 7.33 17.93
N MET A 410 -12.71 7.52 18.65
CA MET A 410 -13.82 8.37 18.18
C MET A 410 -13.41 9.85 18.00
N VAL A 411 -12.58 10.40 18.90
CA VAL A 411 -12.10 11.80 18.78
C VAL A 411 -11.10 11.94 17.62
N SER A 412 -10.15 11.01 17.45
CA SER A 412 -9.24 11.03 16.30
C SER A 412 -9.94 10.75 14.96
N PHE A 413 -11.03 9.98 14.99
CA PHE A 413 -11.90 9.72 13.85
C PHE A 413 -12.68 10.99 13.44
N ASN A 414 -13.22 11.72 14.41
CA ASN A 414 -13.97 12.96 14.15
C ASN A 414 -13.06 14.08 13.60
N ASN A 415 -11.82 14.18 14.10
CA ASN A 415 -10.84 15.16 13.61
C ASN A 415 -10.41 14.86 12.16
N ARG A 416 -10.18 13.58 11.79
CA ARG A 416 -9.82 13.20 10.42
C ARG A 416 -10.91 13.50 9.38
N ILE A 417 -12.18 13.39 9.76
CA ILE A 417 -13.31 13.69 8.86
C ILE A 417 -13.47 15.20 8.69
N THR A 418 -13.44 15.96 9.80
CA THR A 418 -13.64 17.41 9.78
C THR A 418 -12.48 18.18 9.15
N GLU A 419 -11.26 17.63 9.18
CA GLU A 419 -10.07 18.20 8.53
C GLU A 419 -10.04 17.97 7.01
N ASN A 420 -10.51 16.82 6.51
CA ASN A 420 -10.33 16.43 5.10
C ASN A 420 -11.61 16.48 4.24
N VAL A 421 -12.79 16.62 4.84
CA VAL A 421 -14.07 16.60 4.12
C VAL A 421 -14.66 18.01 4.04
N ASN A 422 -14.81 18.53 2.82
CA ASN A 422 -15.55 19.77 2.57
C ASN A 422 -17.04 19.48 2.33
N GLY A 423 -17.90 20.50 2.38
CA GLY A 423 -19.35 20.33 2.21
C GLY A 423 -19.75 19.72 0.85
N LYS A 424 -18.96 19.93 -0.21
CA LYS A 424 -19.24 19.38 -1.55
C LYS A 424 -18.84 17.91 -1.68
N LEU A 425 -17.72 17.51 -1.07
CA LEU A 425 -17.27 16.13 -0.96
C LEU A 425 -18.22 15.35 -0.04
N ALA A 426 -18.62 15.93 1.10
CA ALA A 426 -19.66 15.35 1.96
C ALA A 426 -20.95 15.13 1.17
N PHE A 427 -21.45 16.14 0.46
CA PHE A 427 -22.64 16.01 -0.38
C PHE A 427 -22.50 14.89 -1.42
N ALA A 428 -21.41 14.89 -2.20
CA ALA A 428 -21.15 13.85 -3.19
C ALA A 428 -21.09 12.44 -2.57
N SER A 429 -20.38 12.29 -1.44
CA SER A 429 -20.28 11.02 -0.72
C SER A 429 -21.62 10.58 -0.13
N THR A 430 -22.44 11.49 0.38
CA THR A 430 -23.78 11.20 0.91
C THR A 430 -24.75 10.78 -0.20
N VAL A 431 -24.74 11.46 -1.35
CA VAL A 431 -25.56 11.07 -2.51
C VAL A 431 -25.17 9.67 -2.99
N MET A 432 -23.87 9.36 -3.05
CA MET A 432 -23.40 8.01 -3.39
C MET A 432 -23.78 6.96 -2.32
N MET A 433 -23.73 7.33 -1.04
CA MET A 433 -24.19 6.46 0.05
C MET A 433 -25.69 6.19 -0.01
N LEU A 434 -26.51 7.18 -0.39
CA LEU A 434 -27.95 6.98 -0.61
C LEU A 434 -28.20 5.97 -1.74
N SER A 435 -27.46 6.08 -2.85
CA SER A 435 -27.51 5.08 -3.92
C SER A 435 -27.23 3.67 -3.39
N GLN A 436 -26.19 3.50 -2.56
CA GLN A 436 -25.82 2.21 -1.98
C GLN A 436 -26.86 1.68 -1.00
N ILE A 437 -27.54 2.57 -0.27
CA ILE A 437 -28.71 2.22 0.53
C ILE A 437 -29.79 1.65 -0.39
N ASN A 438 -30.08 2.29 -1.54
CA ASN A 438 -31.03 1.74 -2.51
C ASN A 438 -30.64 0.35 -3.01
N PHE A 439 -29.35 0.14 -3.35
CA PHE A 439 -28.84 -1.18 -3.72
C PHE A 439 -29.14 -2.24 -2.64
N GLY A 440 -28.89 -1.92 -1.37
CA GLY A 440 -29.22 -2.79 -0.24
C GLY A 440 -30.71 -3.04 -0.07
N MET A 441 -31.52 -2.00 -0.28
CA MET A 441 -32.98 -2.06 -0.25
C MET A 441 -33.51 -3.03 -1.32
N ASP A 442 -33.01 -2.92 -2.55
CA ASP A 442 -33.38 -3.78 -3.68
C ASP A 442 -33.14 -5.26 -3.43
N LEU A 443 -32.00 -5.60 -2.80
CA LEU A 443 -31.66 -6.98 -2.48
C LEU A 443 -32.70 -7.66 -1.58
N VAL A 444 -33.26 -6.91 -0.62
CA VAL A 444 -34.19 -7.42 0.41
C VAL A 444 -35.64 -7.29 0.02
N ALA A 445 -36.02 -6.22 -0.69
CA ALA A 445 -37.40 -5.99 -1.06
C ALA A 445 -37.96 -7.20 -1.81
N PHE A 446 -37.24 -7.67 -2.83
CA PHE A 446 -37.67 -8.78 -3.65
C PHE A 446 -37.65 -10.13 -2.94
N SER A 447 -36.69 -10.38 -2.04
CA SER A 447 -36.64 -11.64 -1.28
C SER A 447 -37.83 -11.75 -0.32
N ASN A 448 -38.31 -10.61 0.20
CA ASN A 448 -39.42 -10.54 1.14
C ASN A 448 -40.78 -10.43 0.44
N THR A 449 -40.91 -9.68 -0.65
CA THR A 449 -42.20 -9.53 -1.36
C THR A 449 -42.68 -10.85 -1.97
N GLN A 450 -41.78 -11.69 -2.45
CA GLN A 450 -42.13 -13.03 -2.96
C GLN A 450 -42.60 -14.01 -1.86
N ALA A 451 -42.39 -13.67 -0.58
CA ALA A 451 -42.93 -14.42 0.56
C ALA A 451 -44.26 -13.83 1.09
N MET A 452 -44.69 -12.67 0.58
CA MET A 452 -45.94 -12.05 1.02
C MET A 452 -47.16 -12.76 0.43
N SER A 453 -48.17 -12.99 1.26
CA SER A 453 -49.42 -13.66 0.87
C SER A 453 -50.18 -12.93 -0.24
N THR A 454 -50.20 -11.60 -0.20
CA THR A 454 -50.87 -10.73 -1.19
C THR A 454 -50.21 -10.78 -2.57
N PHE A 455 -48.88 -10.87 -2.61
CA PHE A 455 -48.14 -11.04 -3.87
C PHE A 455 -48.43 -12.41 -4.50
N ASN A 456 -48.43 -13.46 -3.68
CA ASN A 456 -48.73 -14.82 -4.15
C ASN A 456 -50.19 -14.97 -4.61
N ARG A 457 -51.16 -14.30 -3.97
CA ARG A 457 -52.56 -14.27 -4.42
C ARG A 457 -52.74 -13.65 -5.80
N LYS A 458 -51.92 -12.64 -6.15
CA LYS A 458 -52.04 -11.90 -7.41
C LYS A 458 -51.32 -12.56 -8.58
N PHE A 459 -50.12 -13.10 -8.35
CA PHE A 459 -49.25 -13.62 -9.42
C PHE A 459 -49.03 -15.14 -9.36
N GLY A 460 -49.52 -15.81 -8.31
CA GLY A 460 -49.40 -17.25 -8.12
C GLY A 460 -50.70 -18.01 -8.37
N HIS A 461 -50.63 -19.34 -8.26
CA HIS A 461 -51.76 -20.25 -8.36
C HIS A 461 -52.05 -20.90 -7.00
N TYR A 462 -53.30 -21.29 -6.78
CA TYR A 462 -53.69 -21.97 -5.55
C TYR A 462 -53.10 -23.38 -5.53
N ASN A 463 -52.22 -23.67 -4.57
CA ASN A 463 -51.61 -24.99 -4.42
C ASN A 463 -52.34 -25.77 -3.33
N ALA A 464 -53.09 -26.80 -3.74
CA ALA A 464 -53.90 -27.64 -2.85
C ALA A 464 -53.09 -28.39 -1.77
N LYS A 465 -51.77 -28.61 -1.96
CA LYS A 465 -50.90 -29.27 -0.97
C LYS A 465 -50.38 -28.32 0.12
N LEU A 466 -50.32 -27.02 -0.15
CA LEU A 466 -49.80 -26.00 0.76
C LEU A 466 -50.91 -25.12 1.37
N GLU A 467 -52.17 -25.39 1.03
CA GLU A 467 -53.37 -24.65 1.46
C GLU A 467 -53.28 -23.12 1.26
N ARG A 468 -52.49 -22.68 0.26
CA ARG A 468 -52.27 -21.25 -0.03
C ARG A 468 -51.90 -21.01 -1.49
N TYR A 469 -52.02 -19.76 -1.90
CA TYR A 469 -51.49 -19.30 -3.18
C TYR A 469 -49.95 -19.31 -3.13
N ALA A 470 -49.32 -19.93 -4.11
CA ALA A 470 -47.86 -20.03 -4.24
C ALA A 470 -47.45 -19.73 -5.69
N LEU A 471 -46.23 -19.23 -5.87
CA LEU A 471 -45.68 -18.95 -7.20
C LEU A 471 -45.21 -20.25 -7.85
N ASP A 472 -45.39 -20.37 -9.17
CA ASP A 472 -44.89 -21.52 -9.92
C ASP A 472 -43.36 -21.61 -9.79
N PRO A 473 -42.78 -22.81 -9.56
CA PRO A 473 -41.33 -22.96 -9.42
C PRO A 473 -40.55 -22.46 -10.63
N TYR A 474 -41.09 -22.66 -11.84
CA TYR A 474 -40.53 -22.12 -13.09
C TYR A 474 -40.46 -20.59 -13.07
N PHE A 475 -41.58 -19.93 -12.71
CA PHE A 475 -41.62 -18.47 -12.64
C PHE A 475 -40.72 -17.93 -11.53
N LEU A 476 -40.72 -18.57 -10.35
CA LEU A 476 -39.89 -18.18 -9.21
C LEU A 476 -38.39 -18.33 -9.51
N SER A 477 -38.01 -19.36 -10.27
CA SER A 477 -36.64 -19.56 -10.76
C SER A 477 -36.24 -18.47 -11.73
N LEU A 478 -37.04 -18.21 -12.76
CA LEU A 478 -36.79 -17.15 -13.73
C LEU A 478 -36.73 -15.77 -13.06
N LEU A 479 -37.65 -15.49 -12.14
CA LEU A 479 -37.75 -14.23 -11.40
C LEU A 479 -36.46 -13.88 -10.65
N ASN A 480 -35.74 -14.87 -10.13
CA ASN A 480 -34.53 -14.64 -9.34
C ASN A 480 -33.22 -14.90 -10.10
N SER A 481 -33.24 -15.64 -11.21
CA SER A 481 -32.03 -15.98 -11.97
C SER A 481 -31.80 -15.06 -13.16
N LEU A 482 -32.82 -14.76 -13.98
CA LEU A 482 -32.67 -13.91 -15.19
C LEU A 482 -32.15 -12.51 -14.87
N THR A 483 -32.34 -12.06 -13.64
CA THR A 483 -31.80 -10.79 -13.15
C THR A 483 -30.28 -10.68 -13.28
N TYR A 484 -29.54 -11.80 -13.20
CA TYR A 484 -28.08 -11.79 -13.36
C TYR A 484 -27.64 -11.50 -14.79
N VAL A 485 -28.47 -11.82 -15.79
CA VAL A 485 -28.25 -11.40 -17.18
C VAL A 485 -28.38 -9.89 -17.30
N GLY A 486 -29.41 -9.31 -16.65
CA GLY A 486 -29.57 -7.86 -16.51
C GLY A 486 -28.36 -7.22 -15.82
N GLN A 487 -27.85 -7.84 -14.75
CA GLN A 487 -26.66 -7.37 -14.04
C GLN A 487 -25.40 -7.38 -14.91
N ALA A 488 -25.16 -8.46 -15.65
CA ALA A 488 -24.02 -8.53 -16.58
C ALA A 488 -24.10 -7.45 -17.66
N PHE A 489 -25.29 -7.25 -18.23
CA PHE A 489 -25.54 -6.18 -19.19
C PHE A 489 -25.32 -4.79 -18.56
N GLY A 490 -25.77 -4.59 -17.31
CA GLY A 490 -25.53 -3.38 -16.53
C GLY A 490 -24.04 -3.10 -16.29
N VAL A 491 -23.26 -4.11 -15.90
CA VAL A 491 -21.80 -3.99 -15.69
C VAL A 491 -21.09 -3.57 -16.99
N ILE A 492 -21.42 -4.21 -18.12
CA ILE A 492 -20.80 -3.93 -19.41
C ILE A 492 -21.18 -2.53 -19.90
N THR A 493 -22.47 -2.22 -19.92
CA THR A 493 -22.98 -0.92 -20.39
C THR A 493 -22.53 0.21 -19.47
N GLY A 494 -22.60 0.03 -18.15
CA GLY A 494 -22.13 1.00 -17.17
C GLY A 494 -20.64 1.25 -17.28
N GLY A 495 -19.82 0.20 -17.38
CA GLY A 495 -18.38 0.34 -17.59
C GLY A 495 -18.03 1.02 -18.92
N TRP A 496 -18.76 0.75 -19.99
CA TRP A 496 -18.59 1.41 -21.29
C TRP A 496 -18.99 2.89 -21.26
N ILE A 497 -20.19 3.21 -20.75
CA ILE A 497 -20.69 4.59 -20.58
C ILE A 497 -19.75 5.38 -19.67
N ALA A 498 -19.39 4.81 -18.51
CA ALA A 498 -18.54 5.47 -17.54
C ALA A 498 -17.14 5.74 -18.09
N ARG A 499 -16.61 4.88 -18.98
CA ARG A 499 -15.34 5.14 -19.68
C ARG A 499 -15.49 6.14 -20.82
N ARG A 500 -16.58 6.08 -21.60
CA ARG A 500 -16.77 6.88 -22.84
C ARG A 500 -17.25 8.30 -22.61
N TRP A 501 -18.19 8.48 -21.69
CA TRP A 501 -18.90 9.74 -21.44
C TRP A 501 -18.74 10.27 -20.00
N GLY A 502 -18.06 9.53 -19.13
CA GLY A 502 -17.78 9.94 -17.74
C GLY A 502 -18.68 9.26 -16.73
N ARG A 503 -18.31 9.34 -15.44
CA ARG A 503 -19.02 8.69 -14.35
C ARG A 503 -20.38 9.32 -14.11
N ARG A 504 -20.52 10.64 -14.32
CA ARG A 504 -21.81 11.35 -14.18
C ARG A 504 -22.86 10.88 -15.17
N ALA A 505 -22.47 10.68 -16.42
CA ALA A 505 -23.37 10.16 -17.45
C ALA A 505 -23.90 8.76 -17.06
N SER A 506 -23.04 7.94 -16.44
CA SER A 506 -23.45 6.63 -15.91
C SER A 506 -24.48 6.76 -14.78
N PHE A 507 -24.36 7.76 -13.88
CA PHE A 507 -25.37 8.01 -12.85
C PHE A 507 -26.73 8.42 -13.43
N TRP A 508 -26.75 9.20 -14.52
CA TRP A 508 -28.02 9.56 -15.17
C TRP A 508 -28.69 8.34 -15.80
N VAL A 509 -27.92 7.55 -16.55
CA VAL A 509 -28.44 6.36 -17.21
C VAL A 509 -28.92 5.33 -16.19
N MET A 510 -28.17 5.10 -15.11
CA MET A 510 -28.57 4.14 -14.08
C MET A 510 -29.86 4.58 -13.37
N SER A 511 -30.00 5.87 -13.06
CA SER A 511 -31.23 6.41 -12.47
C SER A 511 -32.45 6.26 -13.38
N VAL A 512 -32.29 6.42 -14.70
CA VAL A 512 -33.37 6.17 -15.67
C VAL A 512 -33.78 4.70 -15.65
N TRP A 513 -32.82 3.76 -15.64
CA TRP A 513 -33.12 2.33 -15.53
C TRP A 513 -33.86 1.99 -14.23
N ALA A 514 -33.47 2.59 -13.11
CA ALA A 514 -34.13 2.38 -11.83
C ALA A 514 -35.57 2.90 -11.80
N VAL A 515 -35.82 4.12 -12.33
CA VAL A 515 -37.17 4.70 -12.41
C VAL A 515 -38.07 3.89 -13.35
N LEU A 516 -37.54 3.45 -14.51
CA LEU A 516 -38.26 2.57 -15.43
C LEU A 516 -38.63 1.24 -14.78
N SER A 517 -37.69 0.65 -14.01
CA SER A 517 -37.95 -0.56 -13.25
C SER A 517 -39.05 -0.35 -12.20
N ALA A 518 -38.95 0.70 -11.38
CA ALA A 518 -39.94 1.02 -10.36
C ALA A 518 -41.33 1.24 -10.97
N LEU A 519 -41.42 1.92 -12.13
CA LEU A 519 -42.68 2.11 -12.86
C LEU A 519 -43.30 0.79 -13.29
N LEU A 520 -42.52 -0.10 -13.90
CA LEU A 520 -43.00 -1.41 -14.33
C LEU A 520 -43.44 -2.28 -13.14
N LEU A 521 -42.75 -2.20 -12.01
CA LEU A 521 -43.05 -3.00 -10.81
C LEU A 521 -44.30 -2.50 -10.06
N VAL A 522 -44.47 -1.18 -9.90
CA VAL A 522 -45.63 -0.60 -9.22
C VAL A 522 -46.91 -0.78 -10.06
N THR A 523 -46.79 -0.64 -11.39
CA THR A 523 -47.92 -0.83 -12.32
C THR A 523 -48.17 -2.30 -12.68
N ALA A 524 -47.40 -3.24 -12.12
CA ALA A 524 -47.46 -4.65 -12.50
C ALA A 524 -48.85 -5.27 -12.29
N GLN A 525 -49.43 -5.76 -13.39
CA GLN A 525 -50.65 -6.58 -13.37
C GLN A 525 -50.43 -8.00 -13.86
N LYS A 526 -49.36 -8.24 -14.64
CA LYS A 526 -49.00 -9.55 -15.18
C LYS A 526 -47.65 -10.02 -14.62
N LYS A 527 -47.47 -11.35 -14.52
CA LYS A 527 -46.24 -11.96 -13.99
C LYS A 527 -45.01 -11.65 -14.85
N GLU A 528 -45.19 -11.57 -16.17
CA GLU A 528 -44.15 -11.22 -17.14
C GLU A 528 -43.67 -9.77 -16.95
N GLN A 529 -44.56 -8.86 -16.58
CA GLN A 529 -44.23 -7.45 -16.33
C GLN A 529 -43.33 -7.30 -15.09
N VAL A 530 -43.57 -8.09 -14.04
CA VAL A 530 -42.69 -8.13 -12.85
C VAL A 530 -41.30 -8.65 -13.23
N LEU A 531 -41.23 -9.69 -14.06
CA LEU A 531 -39.96 -10.25 -14.53
C LEU A 531 -39.14 -9.21 -15.31
N VAL A 532 -39.76 -8.53 -16.28
CA VAL A 532 -39.10 -7.48 -17.07
C VAL A 532 -38.66 -6.31 -16.19
N GLY A 533 -39.55 -5.84 -15.30
CA GLY A 533 -39.23 -4.78 -14.33
C GLY A 533 -38.01 -5.14 -13.48
N ARG A 534 -37.92 -6.40 -13.05
CA ARG A 534 -36.79 -6.87 -12.25
C ARG A 534 -35.48 -7.02 -13.03
N ILE A 535 -35.53 -7.43 -14.30
CA ILE A 535 -34.36 -7.44 -15.19
C ILE A 535 -33.80 -6.02 -15.32
N PHE A 536 -34.65 -5.02 -15.57
CA PHE A 536 -34.24 -3.62 -15.66
C PHE A 536 -33.67 -3.10 -14.34
N ASN A 537 -34.22 -3.54 -13.19
CA ASN A 537 -33.65 -3.19 -11.90
C ASN A 537 -32.20 -3.65 -11.79
N TYR A 538 -31.91 -4.87 -12.23
CA TYR A 538 -30.56 -5.41 -12.15
C TYR A 538 -29.60 -4.82 -13.19
N VAL A 539 -30.09 -4.27 -14.30
CA VAL A 539 -29.27 -3.41 -15.18
C VAL A 539 -28.79 -2.19 -14.39
N TYR A 540 -29.68 -1.53 -13.65
CA TYR A 540 -29.31 -0.43 -12.74
C TYR A 540 -28.29 -0.90 -11.68
N LEU A 541 -28.55 -1.98 -10.95
CA LEU A 541 -27.64 -2.50 -9.92
C LEU A 541 -26.26 -2.88 -10.49
N GLY A 542 -26.22 -3.40 -11.72
CA GLY A 542 -24.97 -3.72 -12.43
C GLY A 542 -24.15 -2.48 -12.77
N GLN A 543 -24.81 -1.40 -13.24
CA GLN A 543 -24.14 -0.12 -13.52
C GLN A 543 -23.62 0.54 -12.24
N GLU A 544 -24.40 0.46 -11.16
CA GLU A 544 -24.05 0.99 -9.85
C GLU A 544 -22.78 0.33 -9.29
N LEU A 545 -22.69 -1.01 -9.36
CA LEU A 545 -21.56 -1.79 -8.84
C LEU A 545 -20.21 -1.39 -9.47
N VAL A 546 -20.20 -0.98 -10.73
CA VAL A 546 -18.97 -0.60 -11.45
C VAL A 546 -18.67 0.89 -11.30
N THR A 547 -19.69 1.74 -11.27
CA THR A 547 -19.50 3.19 -11.39
C THR A 547 -19.30 3.85 -10.03
N VAL A 548 -20.13 3.52 -9.04
CA VAL A 548 -20.14 4.20 -7.73
C VAL A 548 -18.84 4.02 -6.94
N PRO A 549 -18.31 2.80 -6.72
CA PRO A 549 -17.09 2.64 -5.92
C PRO A 549 -15.87 3.25 -6.60
N VAL A 550 -15.81 3.18 -7.94
CA VAL A 550 -14.76 3.80 -8.74
C VAL A 550 -14.81 5.32 -8.60
N TYR A 551 -15.98 5.91 -8.76
CA TYR A 551 -16.15 7.35 -8.59
C TYR A 551 -15.82 7.81 -7.17
N GLN A 552 -16.29 7.09 -6.14
CA GLN A 552 -15.93 7.36 -4.74
C GLN A 552 -14.42 7.31 -4.50
N ALA A 553 -13.72 6.33 -5.09
CA ALA A 553 -12.27 6.22 -4.99
C ALA A 553 -11.53 7.36 -5.71
N GLU A 554 -12.07 7.81 -6.85
CA GLU A 554 -11.49 8.85 -7.71
C GLU A 554 -11.68 10.28 -7.12
N ILE A 555 -12.76 10.56 -6.37
CA ILE A 555 -12.97 11.88 -5.72
C ILE A 555 -12.39 11.96 -4.31
N ALA A 556 -12.16 10.82 -3.65
CA ALA A 556 -11.73 10.76 -2.25
C ALA A 556 -10.23 11.08 -2.07
N PRO A 557 -9.88 11.92 -1.07
CA PRO A 557 -8.49 12.16 -0.70
C PRO A 557 -7.80 10.86 -0.26
N PRO A 558 -6.50 10.66 -0.57
CA PRO A 558 -5.77 9.44 -0.23
C PRO A 558 -5.90 9.01 1.24
N LYS A 559 -5.85 9.98 2.18
CA LYS A 559 -5.91 9.77 3.64
C LYS A 559 -7.23 9.15 4.12
N ILE A 560 -8.34 9.41 3.43
CA ILE A 560 -9.70 8.96 3.84
C ILE A 560 -10.38 8.07 2.79
N ARG A 561 -9.69 7.73 1.69
CA ARG A 561 -10.23 6.95 0.57
C ARG A 561 -10.81 5.61 1.01
N GLY A 562 -10.10 4.87 1.86
CA GLY A 562 -10.58 3.58 2.37
C GLY A 562 -11.89 3.71 3.18
N MET A 563 -12.05 4.80 3.93
CA MET A 563 -13.26 5.08 4.70
C MET A 563 -14.43 5.46 3.78
N ILE A 564 -14.21 6.32 2.78
CA ILE A 564 -15.25 6.68 1.81
C ILE A 564 -15.68 5.45 1.01
N ILE A 565 -14.76 4.60 0.56
CA ILE A 565 -15.11 3.34 -0.11
C ILE A 565 -15.84 2.39 0.84
N GLY A 566 -15.45 2.35 2.12
CA GLY A 566 -16.14 1.57 3.15
C GLY A 566 -17.62 1.93 3.35
N THR A 567 -18.04 3.15 2.98
CA THR A 567 -19.45 3.52 2.98
C THR A 567 -20.29 2.68 2.02
N PHE A 568 -19.69 2.09 0.97
CA PHE A 568 -20.37 1.19 0.03
C PHE A 568 -21.00 -0.01 0.71
N GLN A 569 -20.20 -0.75 1.48
CA GLN A 569 -20.68 -1.94 2.17
C GLN A 569 -21.64 -1.56 3.31
N LEU A 570 -21.34 -0.48 4.03
CA LEU A 570 -22.18 0.01 5.11
C LEU A 570 -23.56 0.45 4.60
N GLY A 571 -23.61 1.23 3.52
CA GLY A 571 -24.85 1.68 2.87
C GLY A 571 -25.71 0.50 2.43
N THR A 572 -25.11 -0.50 1.80
CA THR A 572 -25.81 -1.73 1.39
C THR A 572 -26.43 -2.47 2.59
N MET A 573 -25.68 -2.59 3.70
CA MET A 573 -26.19 -3.24 4.93
C MET A 573 -27.31 -2.44 5.60
N VAL A 574 -27.16 -1.11 5.68
CA VAL A 574 -28.17 -0.21 6.25
C VAL A 574 -29.44 -0.24 5.39
N GLY A 575 -29.32 -0.21 4.06
CA GLY A 575 -30.44 -0.34 3.14
C GLY A 575 -31.18 -1.67 3.29
N ALA A 576 -30.44 -2.78 3.37
CA ALA A 576 -31.02 -4.09 3.63
C ALA A 576 -31.84 -4.11 4.94
N PHE A 577 -31.32 -3.48 6.00
CA PHE A 577 -32.02 -3.37 7.28
C PHE A 577 -33.28 -2.48 7.19
N ILE A 578 -33.20 -1.32 6.53
CA ILE A 578 -34.34 -0.42 6.33
C ILE A 578 -35.46 -1.15 5.57
N MET A 579 -35.15 -1.86 4.50
CA MET A 579 -36.19 -2.62 3.78
C MET A 579 -36.70 -3.82 4.55
N ALA A 580 -35.89 -4.47 5.38
CA ALA A 580 -36.38 -5.50 6.28
C ALA A 580 -37.44 -4.93 7.25
N CYS A 581 -37.22 -3.75 7.81
CA CYS A 581 -38.19 -3.05 8.66
C CYS A 581 -39.47 -2.69 7.89
N ILE A 582 -39.33 -2.12 6.69
CA ILE A 582 -40.47 -1.69 5.87
C ILE A 582 -41.30 -2.91 5.47
N THR A 583 -40.66 -3.96 4.95
CA THR A 583 -41.35 -5.19 4.54
C THR A 583 -41.97 -5.94 5.70
N TYR A 584 -41.38 -5.89 6.91
CA TYR A 584 -42.02 -6.40 8.14
C TYR A 584 -43.28 -5.61 8.54
N GLY A 585 -43.28 -4.30 8.31
CA GLY A 585 -44.45 -3.45 8.51
C GLY A 585 -45.54 -3.73 7.46
N THR A 586 -45.16 -3.75 6.19
CA THR A 586 -46.10 -3.90 5.07
C THR A 586 -46.61 -5.33 4.90
N SER A 587 -45.90 -6.35 5.40
CA SER A 587 -46.36 -7.75 5.39
C SER A 587 -47.63 -7.98 6.22
N LYS A 588 -47.98 -7.04 7.12
CA LYS A 588 -49.20 -7.08 7.93
C LYS A 588 -50.43 -6.53 7.21
N LEU A 589 -50.25 -5.96 6.02
CA LEU A 589 -51.33 -5.42 5.21
C LEU A 589 -51.94 -6.52 4.33
N ASP A 590 -53.26 -6.61 4.33
CA ASP A 590 -54.00 -7.59 3.51
C ASP A 590 -54.27 -7.09 2.07
N THR A 591 -53.93 -5.84 1.76
CA THR A 591 -54.16 -5.22 0.45
C THR A 591 -52.92 -5.28 -0.46
N GLU A 592 -53.08 -5.01 -1.76
CA GLU A 592 -51.97 -4.93 -2.72
C GLU A 592 -50.91 -3.88 -2.36
N ALA A 593 -51.22 -2.98 -1.42
CA ALA A 593 -50.27 -2.03 -0.84
C ALA A 593 -49.06 -2.73 -0.18
N ALA A 594 -49.23 -3.97 0.31
CA ALA A 594 -48.19 -4.74 0.99
C ALA A 594 -46.89 -4.88 0.17
N PHE A 595 -47.01 -5.17 -1.14
CA PHE A 595 -45.86 -5.31 -2.04
C PHE A 595 -45.61 -4.06 -2.91
N ARG A 596 -46.64 -3.25 -3.18
CA ARG A 596 -46.49 -2.01 -3.96
C ARG A 596 -45.78 -0.89 -3.21
N ILE A 597 -45.96 -0.77 -1.88
CA ILE A 597 -45.24 0.23 -1.07
C ILE A 597 -43.72 0.00 -1.14
N PRO A 598 -43.20 -1.23 -0.88
CA PRO A 598 -41.79 -1.55 -1.09
C PRO A 598 -41.25 -1.16 -2.47
N PHE A 599 -41.99 -1.46 -3.54
CA PHE A 599 -41.58 -1.09 -4.90
C PHE A 599 -41.69 0.41 -5.19
N GLY A 600 -42.64 1.11 -4.57
CA GLY A 600 -42.82 2.54 -4.71
C GLY A 600 -41.66 3.35 -4.12
N ILE A 601 -41.00 2.84 -3.07
CA ILE A 601 -39.83 3.48 -2.47
C ILE A 601 -38.65 3.56 -3.44
N PHE A 602 -38.57 2.64 -4.41
CA PHE A 602 -37.54 2.66 -5.46
C PHE A 602 -37.65 3.86 -6.40
N PHE A 603 -38.70 4.66 -6.35
CA PHE A 603 -38.72 5.94 -7.06
C PHE A 603 -37.95 7.04 -6.32
N VAL A 604 -37.94 7.01 -4.99
CA VAL A 604 -37.48 8.14 -4.19
C VAL A 604 -35.97 8.30 -4.31
N ILE A 605 -35.21 7.23 -4.06
CA ILE A 605 -33.74 7.34 -4.01
C ILE A 605 -33.12 7.59 -5.40
N PRO A 606 -33.47 6.86 -6.47
CA PRO A 606 -32.90 7.11 -7.78
C PRO A 606 -33.17 8.52 -8.32
N VAL A 607 -34.30 9.14 -7.98
CA VAL A 607 -34.61 10.54 -8.31
C VAL A 607 -33.72 11.49 -7.51
N VAL A 608 -33.52 11.24 -6.21
CA VAL A 608 -32.58 12.02 -5.39
C VAL A 608 -31.15 11.89 -5.92
N VAL A 609 -30.73 10.69 -6.33
CA VAL A 609 -29.41 10.45 -6.94
C VAL A 609 -29.29 11.15 -8.29
N PHE A 610 -30.34 11.10 -9.13
CA PHE A 610 -30.36 11.80 -10.41
C PHE A 610 -30.18 13.31 -10.23
N VAL A 611 -31.02 13.92 -9.39
CA VAL A 611 -30.95 15.36 -9.10
C VAL A 611 -29.63 15.71 -8.42
N GLY A 612 -29.16 14.91 -7.47
CA GLY A 612 -27.89 15.11 -6.77
C GLY A 612 -26.69 15.05 -7.72
N SER A 613 -26.70 14.15 -8.69
CA SER A 613 -25.63 13.99 -9.69
C SER A 613 -25.49 15.19 -10.65
N LEU A 614 -26.53 16.02 -10.79
CA LEU A 614 -26.46 17.27 -11.56
C LEU A 614 -25.54 18.30 -10.89
N PHE A 615 -25.46 18.29 -9.55
CA PHE A 615 -24.63 19.22 -8.77
C PHE A 615 -23.21 18.70 -8.50
N MET A 616 -22.93 17.45 -8.86
CA MET A 616 -21.61 16.82 -8.73
C MET A 616 -20.74 17.11 -9.96
N ARG A 617 -19.42 17.25 -9.80
CA ARG A 617 -18.46 17.35 -10.92
C ARG A 617 -17.91 15.97 -11.30
N GLU A 618 -17.43 15.86 -12.53
CA GLU A 618 -16.90 14.60 -13.06
C GLU A 618 -15.60 14.19 -12.36
N SER A 619 -15.26 12.91 -12.36
CA SER A 619 -14.04 12.40 -11.75
C SER A 619 -12.77 13.07 -12.32
N PRO A 620 -11.88 13.62 -11.45
CA PRO A 620 -10.61 14.20 -11.89
C PRO A 620 -9.74 13.22 -12.67
N ARG A 621 -9.68 11.95 -12.22
CA ARG A 621 -8.91 10.89 -12.87
C ARG A 621 -9.46 10.53 -14.25
N TRP A 622 -10.79 10.48 -14.40
CA TRP A 622 -11.40 10.22 -15.70
C TRP A 622 -11.11 11.35 -16.71
N LEU A 623 -11.17 12.60 -16.25
CA LEU A 623 -10.86 13.77 -17.06
C LEU A 623 -9.39 13.78 -17.51
N LEU A 624 -8.46 13.36 -16.63
CA LEU A 624 -7.04 13.17 -16.98
C LEU A 624 -6.82 12.09 -18.04
N VAL A 625 -7.48 10.93 -17.92
CA VAL A 625 -7.41 9.86 -18.94
C VAL A 625 -7.99 10.30 -20.30
N ARG A 626 -8.84 11.32 -20.30
CA ARG A 626 -9.43 11.93 -21.51
C ARG A 626 -8.65 13.15 -22.01
N GLU A 627 -7.45 13.40 -21.47
CA GLU A 627 -6.59 14.52 -21.83
C GLU A 627 -7.23 15.90 -21.57
N ARG A 628 -8.24 15.96 -20.68
CA ARG A 628 -8.96 17.19 -20.27
C ARG A 628 -8.40 17.73 -18.95
N SER A 629 -7.15 18.14 -19.00
CA SER A 629 -6.33 18.59 -17.87
C SER A 629 -6.94 19.73 -17.05
N GLU A 630 -7.44 20.77 -17.71
CA GLU A 630 -7.99 21.97 -17.04
C GLU A 630 -9.26 21.64 -16.24
N GLU A 631 -10.18 20.86 -16.82
CA GLU A 631 -11.40 20.44 -16.16
C GLU A 631 -11.14 19.47 -15.00
N ALA A 632 -10.13 18.60 -15.14
CA ALA A 632 -9.70 17.71 -14.08
C ALA A 632 -9.24 18.49 -12.85
N LEU A 633 -8.47 19.56 -13.09
CA LEU A 633 -7.98 20.46 -12.06
C LEU A 633 -9.11 21.21 -11.36
N GLU A 634 -10.07 21.75 -12.13
CA GLU A 634 -11.27 22.38 -11.58
C GLU A 634 -12.12 21.43 -10.73
N SER A 635 -12.27 20.18 -11.17
CA SER A 635 -13.00 19.18 -10.41
C SER A 635 -12.30 18.86 -9.09
N LEU A 636 -10.98 18.70 -9.12
CA LEU A 636 -10.18 18.46 -7.92
C LEU A 636 -10.27 19.65 -6.94
N ARG A 637 -10.13 20.89 -7.44
CA ARG A 637 -10.35 22.12 -6.67
C ARG A 637 -11.72 22.15 -5.99
N LEU A 638 -12.77 21.70 -6.67
CA LEU A 638 -14.12 21.68 -6.10
C LEU A 638 -14.22 20.76 -4.88
N TYR A 639 -13.69 19.55 -4.97
CA TYR A 639 -13.76 18.54 -3.91
C TYR A 639 -12.78 18.78 -2.76
N ARG A 640 -11.82 19.68 -2.95
CA ARG A 640 -10.80 20.06 -1.98
C ARG A 640 -10.99 21.48 -1.40
N ARG A 641 -11.90 22.26 -1.99
CA ARG A 641 -12.21 23.66 -1.62
C ARG A 641 -12.34 23.88 -0.12
N GLY A 642 -11.55 24.82 0.41
CA GLY A 642 -11.60 25.29 1.80
C GLY A 642 -11.04 24.33 2.84
N LYS A 643 -10.46 23.21 2.40
CA LYS A 643 -9.82 22.21 3.28
C LYS A 643 -8.39 21.89 2.88
N PHE A 644 -8.05 22.04 1.60
CA PHE A 644 -6.71 21.88 1.08
C PHE A 644 -6.22 23.21 0.51
N THR A 645 -4.91 23.43 0.57
CA THR A 645 -4.24 24.56 -0.10
C THR A 645 -4.22 24.33 -1.62
N GLU A 646 -4.02 25.40 -2.40
CA GLU A 646 -3.97 25.30 -3.86
C GLU A 646 -2.77 24.45 -4.29
N GLU A 647 -1.70 24.46 -3.51
CA GLU A 647 -0.51 23.64 -3.70
C GLU A 647 -0.76 22.14 -3.46
N GLU A 648 -1.47 21.76 -2.39
CA GLU A 648 -1.86 20.35 -2.15
C GLU A 648 -2.73 19.77 -3.28
N ILE A 649 -3.59 20.61 -3.86
CA ILE A 649 -4.45 20.23 -5.00
C ILE A 649 -3.60 19.96 -6.25
N MET A 650 -2.59 20.79 -6.51
CA MET A 650 -1.67 20.62 -7.63
C MET A 650 -0.75 19.40 -7.47
N GLU A 651 -0.33 19.08 -6.25
CA GLU A 651 0.44 17.86 -5.96
C GLU A 651 -0.38 16.60 -6.22
N GLU A 652 -1.60 16.52 -5.67
CA GLU A 652 -2.50 15.39 -5.91
C GLU A 652 -2.81 15.23 -7.42
N TYR A 653 -2.91 16.34 -8.15
CA TYR A 653 -3.05 16.33 -9.60
C TYR A 653 -1.84 15.70 -10.31
N ARG A 654 -0.61 16.08 -9.94
CA ARG A 654 0.63 15.53 -10.52
C ARG A 654 0.80 14.04 -10.24
N ASP A 655 0.49 13.60 -9.02
CA ASP A 655 0.50 12.18 -8.65
C ASP A 655 -0.48 11.36 -9.51
N GLN A 656 -1.67 11.91 -9.76
CA GLN A 656 -2.67 11.25 -10.61
C GLN A 656 -2.21 11.14 -12.07
N VAL A 657 -1.54 12.16 -12.60
CA VAL A 657 -0.94 12.12 -13.95
C VAL A 657 0.17 11.06 -14.04
N ALA A 658 1.08 11.04 -13.07
CA ALA A 658 2.17 10.05 -13.02
C ALA A 658 1.64 8.60 -12.95
N MET A 659 0.60 8.37 -12.16
CA MET A 659 -0.07 7.07 -12.06
C MET A 659 -0.67 6.63 -13.41
N ILE A 660 -1.30 7.54 -14.15
CA ILE A 660 -1.90 7.23 -15.46
C ILE A 660 -0.82 6.83 -16.47
N VAL A 661 0.30 7.54 -16.50
CA VAL A 661 1.44 7.20 -17.38
C VAL A 661 2.00 5.82 -17.05
N ALA A 662 2.16 5.48 -15.77
CA ALA A 662 2.63 4.15 -15.34
C ALA A 662 1.65 3.02 -15.72
N VAL A 663 0.34 3.23 -15.57
CA VAL A 663 -0.71 2.25 -15.90
C VAL A 663 -0.84 2.02 -17.41
N THR A 664 -0.43 2.98 -18.24
CA THR A 664 -0.52 2.88 -19.71
C THR A 664 0.58 2.00 -20.28
N ASN A 665 1.73 1.89 -19.60
CA ASN A 665 2.91 1.16 -20.09
C ASN A 665 3.00 -0.32 -19.66
N ASP A 666 2.17 -0.81 -18.73
CA ASP A 666 2.34 -2.16 -18.16
C ASP A 666 1.04 -3.00 -18.05
N LYS A 667 0.26 -3.08 -19.15
CA LYS A 667 -0.87 -4.01 -19.26
C LYS A 667 -0.41 -5.34 -19.86
N GLY A 668 -0.67 -6.45 -19.18
CA GLY A 668 -0.39 -7.76 -19.78
C GLY A 668 -1.56 -8.32 -20.61
N THR A 669 -1.31 -9.42 -21.32
CA THR A 669 -2.22 -9.96 -22.34
C THR A 669 -3.14 -11.07 -21.80
N PHE A 670 -4.36 -11.21 -22.33
CA PHE A 670 -5.29 -12.31 -21.94
C PHE A 670 -4.70 -13.72 -22.09
N LYS A 671 -3.82 -13.91 -23.08
CA LYS A 671 -3.13 -15.20 -23.29
C LYS A 671 -2.14 -15.54 -22.16
N GLU A 672 -1.52 -14.53 -21.55
CA GLU A 672 -0.55 -14.69 -20.44
C GLU A 672 -1.22 -15.19 -19.16
N MET A 673 -2.53 -14.94 -18.99
CA MET A 673 -3.31 -15.41 -17.85
C MET A 673 -3.31 -16.94 -17.73
N TRP A 674 -3.39 -17.64 -18.85
CA TRP A 674 -3.52 -19.09 -18.91
C TRP A 674 -2.16 -19.81 -18.98
N GLN A 675 -1.06 -19.07 -18.84
CA GLN A 675 0.30 -19.59 -18.96
C GLN A 675 1.01 -19.69 -17.60
N GLY A 676 1.72 -20.81 -17.40
CA GLY A 676 2.61 -21.04 -16.27
C GLY A 676 1.99 -20.76 -14.89
N ILE A 677 2.70 -19.98 -14.09
CA ILE A 677 2.35 -19.65 -12.69
C ILE A 677 1.09 -18.75 -12.61
N ASN A 678 0.86 -17.89 -13.62
CA ASN A 678 -0.32 -17.02 -13.67
C ASN A 678 -1.63 -17.82 -13.83
N CYS A 679 -1.58 -18.98 -14.49
CA CYS A 679 -2.71 -19.89 -14.61
C CYS A 679 -3.15 -20.41 -13.24
N LYS A 680 -2.20 -20.88 -12.42
CA LYS A 680 -2.47 -21.37 -11.06
C LYS A 680 -3.10 -20.28 -10.18
N ARG A 681 -2.58 -19.05 -10.25
CA ARG A 681 -3.13 -17.89 -9.52
C ARG A 681 -4.54 -17.55 -9.97
N SER A 682 -4.76 -17.51 -11.28
CA SER A 682 -6.07 -17.22 -11.87
C SER A 682 -7.10 -18.30 -11.54
N LEU A 683 -6.72 -19.58 -11.55
CA LEU A 683 -7.59 -20.69 -11.17
C LEU A 683 -8.00 -20.65 -9.69
N ILE A 684 -7.11 -20.22 -8.79
CA ILE A 684 -7.48 -20.03 -7.37
C ILE A 684 -8.53 -18.92 -7.25
N VAL A 685 -8.36 -17.79 -7.93
CA VAL A 685 -9.31 -16.68 -7.87
C VAL A 685 -10.65 -17.04 -8.52
N ILE A 686 -10.64 -17.71 -9.67
CA ILE A 686 -11.86 -18.24 -10.31
C ILE A 686 -12.54 -19.25 -9.39
N GLY A 687 -11.77 -20.19 -8.80
CA GLY A 687 -12.29 -21.20 -7.88
C GLY A 687 -12.93 -20.60 -6.62
N SER A 688 -12.33 -19.56 -6.03
CA SER A 688 -12.91 -18.82 -4.90
C SER A 688 -14.22 -18.12 -5.26
N ASN A 689 -14.29 -17.54 -6.46
CA ASN A 689 -15.47 -16.85 -6.99
C ASN A 689 -16.63 -17.80 -7.35
N ILE A 690 -16.32 -19.03 -7.77
CA ILE A 690 -17.32 -20.10 -7.92
C ILE A 690 -17.75 -20.59 -6.53
N SER A 691 -16.80 -20.80 -5.61
CA SER A 691 -17.03 -21.37 -4.28
C SER A 691 -18.03 -20.57 -3.45
N ILE A 692 -17.96 -19.23 -3.48
CA ILE A 692 -18.92 -18.39 -2.77
C ILE A 692 -20.37 -18.62 -3.22
N GLN A 693 -20.61 -18.85 -4.52
CA GLN A 693 -21.95 -19.06 -5.05
C GLN A 693 -22.46 -20.48 -4.82
N ILE A 694 -21.63 -21.49 -5.08
CA ILE A 694 -22.01 -22.91 -4.88
C ILE A 694 -22.11 -23.30 -3.40
N SER A 695 -21.53 -22.50 -2.49
CA SER A 695 -21.66 -22.69 -1.03
C SER A 695 -23.09 -22.66 -0.51
N GLY A 696 -24.07 -22.35 -1.37
CA GLY A 696 -25.51 -22.33 -1.04
C GLY A 696 -26.02 -20.96 -0.60
N GLN A 697 -25.21 -19.91 -0.70
CA GLN A 697 -25.59 -18.55 -0.27
C GLN A 697 -26.90 -18.07 -0.89
N GLY A 698 -27.13 -18.38 -2.17
CA GLY A 698 -28.32 -17.98 -2.92
C GLY A 698 -29.62 -18.53 -2.33
N LEU A 699 -29.59 -19.71 -1.71
CA LEU A 699 -30.75 -20.31 -1.04
C LEU A 699 -31.23 -19.41 0.11
N PHE A 700 -30.30 -18.89 0.91
CA PHE A 700 -30.65 -18.07 2.07
C PHE A 700 -30.92 -16.62 1.70
N SER A 701 -30.08 -16.03 0.85
CA SER A 701 -30.17 -14.61 0.52
C SER A 701 -31.37 -14.27 -0.36
N LYS A 702 -31.78 -15.18 -1.25
CA LYS A 702 -32.93 -14.97 -2.15
C LYS A 702 -34.16 -15.72 -1.70
N TYR A 703 -34.03 -17.00 -1.38
CA TYR A 703 -35.18 -17.86 -1.09
C TYR A 703 -35.45 -18.07 0.40
N GLY A 704 -34.60 -17.54 1.28
CA GLY A 704 -34.67 -17.80 2.72
C GLY A 704 -36.00 -17.40 3.36
N THR A 705 -36.56 -16.24 3.00
CA THR A 705 -37.85 -15.80 3.55
C THR A 705 -39.01 -16.69 3.11
N ILE A 706 -39.04 -17.12 1.83
CA ILE A 706 -40.06 -18.07 1.36
C ILE A 706 -39.87 -19.40 2.10
N PHE A 707 -38.65 -19.93 2.14
CA PHE A 707 -38.35 -21.19 2.79
C PHE A 707 -38.76 -21.21 4.28
N LEU A 708 -38.50 -20.13 5.02
CA LEU A 708 -38.97 -19.97 6.41
C LEU A 708 -40.49 -19.85 6.52
N THR A 709 -41.15 -19.25 5.53
CA THR A 709 -42.62 -19.21 5.45
C THR A 709 -43.20 -20.61 5.25
N ASP A 710 -42.54 -21.43 4.44
CA ASP A 710 -42.97 -22.80 4.11
C ASP A 710 -42.84 -23.74 5.30
N LEU A 711 -41.83 -23.51 6.15
CA LEU A 711 -41.62 -24.24 7.40
C LEU A 711 -42.74 -24.01 8.44
N HIS A 712 -43.57 -22.97 8.29
CA HIS A 712 -44.55 -22.54 9.31
C HIS A 712 -43.91 -22.33 10.70
N GLY A 713 -42.69 -21.76 10.71
CA GLY A 713 -41.91 -21.47 11.90
C GLY A 713 -42.21 -20.08 12.50
N PRO A 714 -41.27 -19.50 13.27
CA PRO A 714 -41.33 -18.10 13.70
C PRO A 714 -41.51 -17.15 12.51
N ASN A 715 -42.07 -15.96 12.75
CA ASN A 715 -42.40 -15.01 11.69
C ASN A 715 -41.18 -14.78 10.75
N PRO A 716 -41.27 -15.14 9.45
CA PRO A 716 -40.15 -15.11 8.52
C PRO A 716 -39.52 -13.73 8.35
N PHE A 717 -40.35 -12.69 8.36
CA PHE A 717 -39.91 -11.30 8.22
C PHE A 717 -39.18 -10.81 9.49
N GLN A 718 -39.60 -11.23 10.68
CA GLN A 718 -38.87 -10.95 11.93
C GLN A 718 -37.52 -11.67 11.96
N MET A 719 -37.48 -12.93 11.53
CA MET A 719 -36.23 -13.68 11.46
C MET A 719 -35.26 -13.08 10.45
N PHE A 720 -35.76 -12.60 9.30
CA PHE A 720 -34.95 -11.88 8.33
C PHE A 720 -34.36 -10.60 8.94
N LEU A 721 -35.17 -9.81 9.66
CA LEU A 721 -34.72 -8.61 10.38
C LEU A 721 -33.61 -8.92 11.40
N ILE A 722 -33.78 -9.97 12.20
CA ILE A 722 -32.78 -10.43 13.18
C ILE A 722 -31.49 -10.83 12.46
N ASN A 723 -31.60 -11.60 11.38
CA ASN A 723 -30.46 -12.04 10.60
C ASN A 723 -29.67 -10.85 10.03
N THR A 724 -30.34 -9.87 9.42
CA THR A 724 -29.68 -8.67 8.87
C THR A 724 -28.99 -7.85 9.97
N SER A 725 -29.59 -7.77 11.16
CA SER A 725 -28.99 -7.07 12.32
C SER A 725 -27.72 -7.77 12.81
N LEU A 726 -27.77 -9.09 12.97
CA LEU A 726 -26.62 -9.89 13.41
C LEU A 726 -25.47 -9.86 12.39
N GLN A 727 -25.78 -9.80 11.09
CA GLN A 727 -24.77 -9.70 10.04
C GLN A 727 -23.90 -8.46 10.19
N ILE A 728 -24.51 -7.30 10.50
CA ILE A 728 -23.77 -6.04 10.69
C ILE A 728 -22.79 -6.18 11.86
N VAL A 729 -23.21 -6.80 12.96
CA VAL A 729 -22.34 -7.00 14.13
C VAL A 729 -21.19 -7.97 13.80
N VAL A 730 -21.50 -9.09 13.14
CA VAL A 730 -20.50 -10.11 12.83
C VAL A 730 -19.50 -9.62 11.79
N ILE A 731 -19.91 -8.86 10.77
CA ILE A 731 -18.98 -8.34 9.78
C ILE A 731 -18.01 -7.31 10.39
N LEU A 732 -18.49 -6.44 11.29
CA LEU A 732 -17.64 -5.49 12.01
C LEU A 732 -16.60 -6.23 12.89
N ALA A 733 -17.03 -7.29 13.57
CA ALA A 733 -16.12 -8.14 14.36
C ALA A 733 -15.13 -8.91 13.47
N ALA A 734 -15.60 -9.43 12.33
CA ALA A 734 -14.78 -10.19 11.39
C ALA A 734 -13.69 -9.32 10.74
N MET A 735 -14.01 -8.08 10.37
CA MET A 735 -13.04 -7.11 9.84
C MET A 735 -11.88 -6.87 10.83
N TYR A 736 -12.17 -6.77 12.12
CA TYR A 736 -11.12 -6.65 13.15
C TYR A 736 -10.31 -7.96 13.33
N LEU A 737 -10.94 -9.12 13.11
CA LEU A 737 -10.30 -10.43 13.26
C LEU A 737 -9.40 -10.81 12.08
N PHE A 738 -9.70 -10.41 10.84
CA PHE A 738 -8.94 -10.82 9.65
C PHE A 738 -7.48 -10.37 9.69
N ASP A 739 -7.20 -9.18 10.22
CA ASP A 739 -5.84 -8.68 10.38
C ASP A 739 -5.07 -9.42 11.49
N ARG A 740 -5.78 -9.96 12.49
CA ARG A 740 -5.19 -10.62 13.67
C ARG A 740 -5.11 -12.13 13.59
N ILE A 741 -5.91 -12.79 12.78
CA ILE A 741 -5.96 -14.26 12.67
C ILE A 741 -5.49 -14.72 11.28
N GLY A 742 -5.61 -13.88 10.25
CA GLY A 742 -5.30 -14.23 8.86
C GLY A 742 -6.56 -14.56 8.06
N ARG A 743 -6.38 -14.90 6.78
CA ARG A 743 -7.49 -15.08 5.84
C ARG A 743 -7.98 -16.53 5.82
N LYS A 744 -7.09 -17.52 5.99
CA LYS A 744 -7.43 -18.94 5.84
C LYS A 744 -8.20 -19.52 7.04
N PRO A 745 -7.87 -19.25 8.32
CA PRO A 745 -8.59 -19.84 9.45
C PRO A 745 -10.07 -19.43 9.51
N PRO A 746 -10.46 -18.14 9.35
CA PRO A 746 -11.86 -17.76 9.34
C PRO A 746 -12.64 -18.38 8.17
N LEU A 747 -12.00 -18.53 7.00
CA LEU A 747 -12.59 -19.20 5.84
C LEU A 747 -12.91 -20.67 6.13
N ILE A 748 -11.99 -21.40 6.77
CA ILE A 748 -12.17 -22.81 7.15
C ILE A 748 -13.25 -22.92 8.23
N ILE A 749 -13.19 -22.10 9.29
CA ILE A 749 -14.19 -22.12 10.37
C ILE A 749 -15.58 -21.83 9.82
N GLY A 750 -15.72 -20.79 9.00
CA GLY A 750 -16.99 -20.46 8.34
C GLY A 750 -17.51 -21.61 7.48
N SER A 751 -16.63 -22.23 6.67
CA SER A 751 -17.01 -23.36 5.80
C SER A 751 -17.39 -24.63 6.58
N ILE A 752 -16.75 -24.89 7.74
CA ILE A 752 -17.13 -25.98 8.64
C ILE A 752 -18.53 -25.73 9.19
N ILE A 753 -18.78 -24.53 9.72
CA ILE A 753 -20.09 -24.13 10.26
C ILE A 753 -21.17 -24.29 9.18
N GLN A 754 -20.91 -23.84 7.95
CA GLN A 754 -21.86 -23.98 6.84
C GLN A 754 -22.15 -25.44 6.50
N THR A 755 -21.10 -26.28 6.41
CA THR A 755 -21.24 -27.69 6.06
C THR A 755 -22.03 -28.45 7.12
N THR A 756 -21.67 -28.29 8.40
CA THR A 756 -22.36 -28.98 9.51
C THR A 756 -23.81 -28.54 9.62
N THR A 757 -24.07 -27.24 9.44
CA THR A 757 -25.41 -26.67 9.51
C THR A 757 -26.28 -27.15 8.35
N PHE A 758 -25.75 -27.24 7.13
CA PHE A 758 -26.51 -27.77 6.00
C PHE A 758 -26.87 -29.24 6.15
N LEU A 759 -25.92 -30.06 6.62
CA LEU A 759 -26.19 -31.47 6.91
C LEU A 759 -27.21 -31.62 8.04
N ALA A 760 -27.17 -30.75 9.07
CA ALA A 760 -28.16 -30.71 10.14
C ALA A 760 -29.55 -30.28 9.63
N ILE A 761 -29.63 -29.29 8.72
CA ILE A 761 -30.88 -28.89 8.06
C ILE A 761 -31.45 -30.05 7.24
N GLY A 762 -30.61 -30.75 6.47
CA GLY A 762 -31.01 -31.94 5.71
C GLY A 762 -31.52 -33.06 6.61
N GLY A 763 -30.80 -33.34 7.70
CA GLY A 763 -31.17 -34.36 8.70
C GLY A 763 -32.50 -34.07 9.39
N LEU A 764 -32.70 -32.86 9.91
CA LEU A 764 -33.98 -32.44 10.50
C LEU A 764 -35.11 -32.35 9.46
N GLY A 765 -34.76 -32.14 8.19
CA GLY A 765 -35.69 -32.18 7.06
C GLY A 765 -36.18 -33.58 6.66
N THR A 766 -35.63 -34.66 7.25
CA THR A 766 -36.16 -36.02 7.04
C THR A 766 -37.41 -36.33 7.84
N ILE A 767 -37.70 -35.52 8.86
CA ILE A 767 -38.86 -35.69 9.74
C ILE A 767 -40.10 -35.20 8.99
N SER A 768 -41.01 -36.13 8.67
CA SER A 768 -42.21 -35.87 7.85
C SER A 768 -43.17 -34.86 8.49
N ASP A 769 -43.32 -34.90 9.83
CA ASP A 769 -44.12 -33.94 10.61
C ASP A 769 -43.25 -33.23 11.66
N PRO A 770 -42.59 -32.13 11.31
CA PRO A 770 -41.70 -31.44 12.23
C PRO A 770 -42.48 -30.76 13.35
N SER A 771 -42.18 -31.13 14.60
CA SER A 771 -42.72 -30.45 15.78
C SER A 771 -42.33 -28.96 15.81
N LYS A 772 -43.04 -28.14 16.59
CA LYS A 772 -42.72 -26.70 16.74
C LYS A 772 -41.25 -26.48 17.11
N ASN A 773 -40.67 -27.34 17.94
CA ASN A 773 -39.27 -27.28 18.34
C ASN A 773 -38.31 -27.57 17.18
N VAL A 774 -38.65 -28.52 16.30
CA VAL A 774 -37.86 -28.82 15.09
C VAL A 774 -37.89 -27.66 14.11
N LYS A 775 -39.06 -27.01 13.93
CA LYS A 775 -39.20 -25.81 13.09
C LYS A 775 -38.38 -24.63 13.62
N VAL A 776 -38.36 -24.43 14.93
CA VAL A 776 -37.51 -23.42 15.59
C VAL A 776 -36.03 -23.75 15.42
N ALA A 777 -35.64 -25.03 15.60
CA ALA A 777 -34.27 -25.48 15.40
C ALA A 777 -33.81 -25.28 13.95
N LEU A 778 -34.64 -25.61 12.96
CA LEU A 778 -34.36 -25.35 11.54
C LEU A 778 -34.15 -23.85 11.31
N THR A 779 -35.01 -23.00 11.86
CA THR A 779 -34.88 -21.54 11.74
C THR A 779 -33.58 -21.02 12.38
N ALA A 780 -33.19 -21.55 13.54
CA ALA A 780 -31.94 -21.18 14.21
C ALA A 780 -30.70 -21.64 13.41
N LEU A 781 -30.73 -22.85 12.85
CA LEU A 781 -29.68 -23.36 11.97
C LEU A 781 -29.55 -22.47 10.71
N PHE A 782 -30.66 -21.98 10.17
CA PHE A 782 -30.63 -21.00 9.06
C PHE A 782 -29.81 -19.75 9.41
N THR A 783 -30.01 -19.20 10.62
CA THR A 783 -29.21 -18.07 11.12
C THR A 783 -27.74 -18.46 11.27
N VAL A 784 -27.43 -19.60 11.89
CA VAL A 784 -26.05 -20.07 12.13
C VAL A 784 -25.28 -20.27 10.81
N TYR A 785 -25.92 -20.84 9.78
CA TYR A 785 -25.33 -20.95 8.45
C TYR A 785 -24.89 -19.57 7.93
N TYR A 786 -25.79 -18.59 8.04
CA TYR A 786 -25.57 -17.26 7.47
C TYR A 786 -24.47 -16.50 8.23
N LEU A 787 -24.35 -16.69 9.54
CA LEU A 787 -23.23 -16.17 10.33
C LEU A 787 -21.90 -16.81 9.91
N GLY A 788 -21.88 -18.12 9.68
CA GLY A 788 -20.72 -18.83 9.13
C GLY A 788 -20.31 -18.31 7.75
N PHE A 789 -21.28 -18.01 6.89
CA PHE A 789 -21.04 -17.39 5.58
C PHE A 789 -20.38 -16.01 5.69
N VAL A 790 -20.93 -15.12 6.52
CA VAL A 790 -20.42 -13.74 6.70
C VAL A 790 -19.07 -13.72 7.39
N PHE A 791 -18.79 -14.65 8.30
CA PHE A 791 -17.49 -14.78 8.94
C PHE A 791 -16.41 -15.39 8.02
N GLY A 792 -16.81 -16.24 7.08
CA GLY A 792 -15.93 -16.95 6.14
C GLY A 792 -15.95 -16.35 4.73
N TRP A 793 -16.65 -17.02 3.81
CA TRP A 793 -16.61 -16.73 2.37
C TRP A 793 -16.97 -15.29 1.99
N GLY A 794 -17.91 -14.65 2.70
CA GLY A 794 -18.47 -13.35 2.33
C GLY A 794 -17.43 -12.23 2.10
N PRO A 795 -16.59 -11.89 3.08
CA PRO A 795 -15.54 -10.87 2.90
C PRO A 795 -14.23 -11.42 2.32
N ILE A 796 -13.89 -12.68 2.61
CA ILE A 796 -12.57 -13.24 2.29
C ILE A 796 -12.39 -13.45 0.78
N TYR A 797 -13.44 -13.78 0.02
CA TYR A 797 -13.30 -13.96 -1.43
C TYR A 797 -12.89 -12.66 -2.15
N HIS A 798 -13.39 -11.50 -1.69
CA HIS A 798 -13.01 -10.19 -2.22
C HIS A 798 -11.53 -9.94 -2.00
N ILE A 799 -11.03 -10.22 -0.78
CA ILE A 799 -9.62 -10.07 -0.41
C ILE A 799 -8.74 -10.97 -1.27
N LEU A 800 -9.09 -12.26 -1.41
CA LEU A 800 -8.35 -13.21 -2.25
C LEU A 800 -8.30 -12.77 -3.73
N SER A 801 -9.39 -12.19 -4.23
CA SER A 801 -9.46 -11.68 -5.60
C SER A 801 -8.57 -10.46 -5.84
N SER A 802 -8.19 -9.73 -4.78
CA SER A 802 -7.25 -8.62 -4.86
C SER A 802 -5.79 -8.98 -4.55
N GLU A 803 -5.54 -9.90 -3.61
CA GLU A 803 -4.19 -10.22 -3.09
C GLU A 803 -3.46 -11.29 -3.93
N ILE A 804 -4.17 -12.21 -4.59
CA ILE A 804 -3.54 -13.34 -5.32
C ILE A 804 -3.02 -12.95 -6.71
N PRO A 805 -3.71 -12.17 -7.56
CA PRO A 805 -3.21 -11.79 -8.89
C PRO A 805 -1.95 -10.90 -8.83
N THR A 806 -1.06 -11.04 -9.82
CA THR A 806 0.05 -10.09 -10.02
C THR A 806 -0.48 -8.72 -10.43
N SER A 807 0.21 -7.64 -10.08
CA SER A 807 -0.25 -6.26 -10.36
C SER A 807 -0.54 -6.02 -11.86
N ARG A 808 0.24 -6.62 -12.76
CA ARG A 808 0.06 -6.55 -14.23
C ARG A 808 -1.14 -7.36 -14.76
N MET A 809 -1.48 -8.49 -14.13
CA MET A 809 -2.59 -9.36 -14.55
C MET A 809 -3.90 -9.09 -13.79
N ARG A 810 -3.85 -8.27 -12.72
CA ARG A 810 -4.94 -8.11 -11.75
C ARG A 810 -6.28 -7.77 -12.40
N ASP A 811 -6.30 -6.83 -13.32
CA ASP A 811 -7.54 -6.39 -13.99
C ASP A 811 -8.16 -7.50 -14.84
N ILE A 812 -7.33 -8.27 -15.56
CA ILE A 812 -7.79 -9.38 -16.41
C ILE A 812 -8.31 -10.53 -15.54
N THR A 813 -7.54 -10.91 -14.51
CA THR A 813 -7.95 -11.95 -13.54
C THR A 813 -9.24 -11.60 -12.84
N TYR A 814 -9.37 -10.38 -12.35
CA TYR A 814 -10.58 -9.92 -11.70
C TYR A 814 -11.80 -9.96 -12.66
N THR A 815 -11.63 -9.52 -13.91
CA THR A 815 -12.72 -9.49 -14.91
C THR A 815 -13.22 -10.90 -15.23
N VAL A 816 -12.32 -11.85 -15.52
CA VAL A 816 -12.70 -13.23 -15.84
C VAL A 816 -13.34 -13.90 -14.64
N SER A 817 -12.75 -13.79 -13.45
CA SER A 817 -13.32 -14.38 -12.24
C SER A 817 -14.71 -13.83 -11.93
N SER A 818 -14.95 -12.53 -12.14
CA SER A 818 -16.27 -11.93 -11.96
C SER A 818 -17.32 -12.50 -12.92
N ILE A 819 -16.96 -12.78 -14.18
CA ILE A 819 -17.86 -13.44 -15.13
C ILE A 819 -18.25 -14.83 -14.63
N PHE A 820 -17.27 -15.62 -14.16
CA PHE A 820 -17.55 -16.93 -13.56
C PHE A 820 -18.46 -16.82 -12.33
N THR A 821 -18.29 -15.78 -11.48
CA THR A 821 -19.21 -15.53 -10.36
C THR A 821 -20.64 -15.34 -10.84
N VAL A 822 -20.86 -14.46 -11.82
CA VAL A 822 -22.21 -14.14 -12.33
C VAL A 822 -22.86 -15.36 -12.98
N VAL A 823 -22.12 -16.12 -13.79
CA VAL A 823 -22.61 -17.36 -14.41
C VAL A 823 -22.97 -18.40 -13.35
N THR A 824 -22.11 -18.62 -12.37
CA THR A 824 -22.37 -19.57 -11.29
C THR A 824 -23.57 -19.13 -10.45
N GLN A 825 -23.67 -17.84 -10.16
CA GLN A 825 -24.78 -17.26 -9.42
C GLN A 825 -26.12 -17.43 -10.15
N PHE A 826 -26.12 -17.25 -11.47
CA PHE A 826 -27.26 -17.56 -12.33
C PHE A 826 -27.68 -19.03 -12.21
N VAL A 827 -26.73 -19.96 -12.41
CA VAL A 827 -27.00 -21.42 -12.39
C VAL A 827 -27.55 -21.86 -11.04
N VAL A 828 -26.93 -21.46 -9.94
CA VAL A 828 -27.39 -21.82 -8.58
C VAL A 828 -28.77 -21.22 -8.30
N SER A 829 -28.99 -19.94 -8.63
CA SER A 829 -30.27 -19.29 -8.39
C SER A 829 -31.40 -19.88 -9.25
N PHE A 830 -31.08 -20.31 -10.48
CA PHE A 830 -32.02 -20.95 -11.39
C PHE A 830 -32.44 -22.34 -10.90
N THR A 831 -31.49 -23.12 -10.36
CA THR A 831 -31.76 -24.51 -9.94
C THR A 831 -32.52 -24.62 -8.61
N ILE A 832 -32.35 -23.67 -7.68
CA ILE A 832 -32.93 -23.77 -6.32
C ILE A 832 -34.45 -24.04 -6.30
N PRO A 833 -35.32 -23.32 -7.03
CA PRO A 833 -36.77 -23.57 -6.95
C PRO A 833 -37.19 -24.94 -7.47
N TYR A 834 -36.49 -25.50 -8.47
CA TYR A 834 -36.73 -26.87 -8.95
C TYR A 834 -36.34 -27.93 -7.92
N LEU A 835 -35.38 -27.63 -7.04
CA LEU A 835 -35.01 -28.49 -5.94
C LEU A 835 -36.00 -28.39 -4.78
N LEU A 836 -36.52 -27.20 -4.50
CA LEU A 836 -37.40 -26.96 -3.36
C LEU A 836 -38.84 -27.44 -3.56
N TYR A 837 -39.40 -27.29 -4.76
CA TYR A 837 -40.85 -27.37 -4.97
C TYR A 837 -41.28 -28.43 -6.01
N ALA A 838 -42.40 -29.11 -5.75
CA ALA A 838 -43.13 -29.94 -6.72
C ALA A 838 -43.59 -29.14 -7.97
N PRO A 839 -43.68 -29.76 -9.18
CA PRO A 839 -43.65 -31.19 -9.50
C PRO A 839 -42.24 -31.79 -9.72
N TYR A 840 -41.19 -31.06 -9.39
CA TYR A 840 -39.81 -31.50 -9.65
C TYR A 840 -39.28 -32.34 -8.49
N ALA A 841 -38.23 -31.88 -7.80
CA ALA A 841 -37.53 -32.73 -6.84
C ALA A 841 -38.11 -32.66 -5.41
N ASP A 842 -38.95 -31.66 -5.11
CA ASP A 842 -39.75 -31.53 -3.86
C ASP A 842 -38.98 -31.85 -2.57
N LEU A 843 -37.71 -31.44 -2.50
CA LEU A 843 -36.85 -31.81 -1.38
C LEU A 843 -37.20 -31.03 -0.10
N GLY A 844 -37.82 -29.85 -0.20
CA GLY A 844 -38.04 -28.94 0.93
C GLY A 844 -36.76 -28.77 1.75
N SER A 845 -36.83 -29.06 3.06
CA SER A 845 -35.67 -29.00 3.96
C SER A 845 -34.57 -30.02 3.69
N LYS A 846 -34.84 -31.11 2.96
CA LYS A 846 -33.83 -32.12 2.56
C LYS A 846 -32.81 -31.57 1.56
N ILE A 847 -33.03 -30.36 1.02
CA ILE A 847 -32.07 -29.66 0.15
C ILE A 847 -30.69 -29.49 0.81
N GLY A 848 -30.63 -29.51 2.14
CA GLY A 848 -29.38 -29.55 2.90
C GLY A 848 -28.47 -30.75 2.58
N PHE A 849 -29.01 -31.87 2.09
CA PHE A 849 -28.19 -33.00 1.62
C PHE A 849 -27.57 -32.80 0.24
N ILE A 850 -28.03 -31.82 -0.55
CA ILE A 850 -27.40 -31.44 -1.81
C ILE A 850 -26.33 -30.38 -1.53
N PHE A 851 -26.69 -29.30 -0.84
CA PHE A 851 -25.75 -28.22 -0.56
C PHE A 851 -24.73 -28.56 0.54
N GLY A 852 -25.00 -29.52 1.42
CA GLY A 852 -24.04 -29.98 2.44
C GLY A 852 -22.76 -30.57 1.84
N PRO A 853 -22.84 -31.60 0.97
CA PRO A 853 -21.69 -32.12 0.25
C PRO A 853 -21.00 -31.08 -0.64
N ILE A 854 -21.76 -30.19 -1.31
CA ILE A 854 -21.17 -29.10 -2.11
C ILE A 854 -20.40 -28.13 -1.20
N ALA A 855 -20.96 -27.75 -0.06
CA ALA A 855 -20.28 -26.93 0.94
C ALA A 855 -19.03 -27.64 1.48
N PHE A 856 -19.07 -28.97 1.66
CA PHE A 856 -17.90 -29.76 2.01
C PHE A 856 -16.82 -29.70 0.91
N VAL A 857 -17.19 -29.76 -0.37
CA VAL A 857 -16.24 -29.56 -1.48
C VAL A 857 -15.62 -28.16 -1.43
N THR A 858 -16.40 -27.12 -1.13
CA THR A 858 -15.85 -25.76 -0.94
C THR A 858 -14.92 -25.68 0.26
N LEU A 859 -15.20 -26.42 1.34
CA LEU A 859 -14.31 -26.56 2.49
C LEU A 859 -12.99 -27.24 2.09
N LEU A 860 -13.03 -28.33 1.32
CA LEU A 860 -11.83 -28.99 0.80
C LEU A 860 -11.02 -28.05 -0.08
N PHE A 861 -11.68 -27.27 -0.93
CA PHE A 861 -11.03 -26.23 -1.73
C PHE A 861 -10.36 -25.16 -0.85
N ALA A 862 -11.03 -24.66 0.20
CA ALA A 862 -10.45 -23.73 1.16
C ALA A 862 -9.23 -24.30 1.90
N ILE A 863 -9.25 -25.59 2.25
CA ILE A 863 -8.14 -26.26 2.94
C ILE A 863 -6.95 -26.47 2.00
N PHE A 864 -7.20 -26.94 0.77
CA PHE A 864 -6.16 -27.44 -0.12
C PHE A 864 -5.67 -26.44 -1.17
N CYS A 865 -6.54 -25.57 -1.68
CA CYS A 865 -6.26 -24.69 -2.82
C CYS A 865 -6.04 -23.22 -2.42
N VAL A 866 -6.56 -22.78 -1.26
CA VAL A 866 -6.40 -21.39 -0.82
C VAL A 866 -5.12 -21.21 0.02
N PRO A 867 -4.20 -20.30 -0.39
CA PRO A 867 -3.02 -19.93 0.40
C PRO A 867 -3.37 -19.08 1.62
N GLU A 868 -2.48 -19.04 2.61
CA GLU A 868 -2.52 -18.00 3.64
C GLU A 868 -1.66 -16.82 3.18
N CYS A 869 -2.29 -15.65 3.01
CA CYS A 869 -1.66 -14.43 2.50
C CYS A 869 -1.34 -13.42 3.62
N ARG A 870 -1.67 -13.72 4.88
CA ARG A 870 -1.51 -12.79 6.00
C ARG A 870 -0.05 -12.35 6.19
N GLY A 871 0.12 -11.02 6.22
CA GLY A 871 1.39 -10.39 6.62
C GLY A 871 2.45 -10.41 5.53
N PHE A 872 2.13 -10.93 4.34
CA PHE A 872 2.98 -10.83 3.17
C PHE A 872 2.62 -9.59 2.36
N SER A 873 3.62 -8.92 1.78
CA SER A 873 3.35 -7.90 0.77
C SER A 873 2.87 -8.54 -0.54
N LEU A 874 2.25 -7.76 -1.43
CA LEU A 874 1.79 -8.26 -2.73
C LEU A 874 2.96 -8.79 -3.57
N GLU A 875 4.14 -8.20 -3.40
CA GLU A 875 5.39 -8.57 -4.06
C GLU A 875 5.98 -9.87 -3.48
N GLU A 876 5.88 -10.08 -2.16
CA GLU A 876 6.31 -11.34 -1.52
C GLU A 876 5.41 -12.52 -1.91
N ILE A 877 4.10 -12.28 -2.04
CA ILE A 877 3.17 -13.27 -2.58
C ILE A 877 3.56 -13.62 -4.03
N ASP A 878 3.96 -12.62 -4.84
CA ASP A 878 4.45 -12.86 -6.19
C ASP A 878 5.71 -13.75 -6.18
N HIS A 879 6.67 -13.46 -5.30
CA HIS A 879 7.86 -14.29 -5.13
C HIS A 879 7.55 -15.73 -4.68
N LEU A 880 6.61 -15.93 -3.75
CA LEU A 880 6.17 -17.28 -3.32
C LEU A 880 5.60 -18.11 -4.47
N PHE A 881 4.82 -17.49 -5.34
CA PHE A 881 4.26 -18.14 -6.53
C PHE A 881 5.34 -18.41 -7.58
N ARG A 882 6.30 -17.50 -7.78
CA ARG A 882 7.47 -17.68 -8.68
C ARG A 882 8.40 -18.81 -8.21
N ALA A 883 8.64 -18.91 -6.90
CA ALA A 883 9.40 -19.98 -6.27
C ALA A 883 8.66 -21.33 -6.22
N ARG A 884 7.47 -21.44 -6.85
CA ARG A 884 6.64 -22.66 -6.95
C ARG A 884 6.37 -23.36 -5.62
N VAL A 885 6.39 -22.63 -4.52
CA VAL A 885 6.16 -23.17 -3.18
C VAL A 885 4.76 -23.82 -3.11
N PRO A 886 4.62 -25.01 -2.50
CA PRO A 886 3.30 -25.61 -2.29
C PRO A 886 2.41 -24.67 -1.46
N ILE A 887 1.17 -24.44 -1.94
CA ILE A 887 0.18 -23.52 -1.33
C ILE A 887 -0.01 -23.76 0.19
N ARG A 888 0.11 -25.02 0.63
CA ARG A 888 -0.04 -25.43 2.05
C ARG A 888 1.13 -24.99 2.94
N GLN A 889 2.29 -24.74 2.36
CA GLN A 889 3.50 -24.36 3.09
C GLN A 889 3.66 -22.84 3.21
N PHE A 890 2.81 -22.03 2.58
CA PHE A 890 2.84 -20.57 2.68
C PHE A 890 2.82 -20.08 4.15
N ARG A 891 2.09 -20.80 5.02
CA ARG A 891 2.04 -20.52 6.47
C ARG A 891 3.33 -20.85 7.22
N ARG A 892 4.16 -21.77 6.70
CA ARG A 892 5.44 -22.14 7.33
C ARG A 892 6.50 -21.09 7.09
N TYR A 893 6.38 -20.34 6.00
CA TYR A 893 7.23 -19.21 5.72
C TYR A 893 6.77 -18.02 6.54
N LYS A 894 7.67 -17.46 7.35
CA LYS A 894 7.44 -16.20 8.05
C LYS A 894 7.79 -15.05 7.11
N HIS A 895 7.08 -13.93 7.24
CA HIS A 895 7.38 -12.69 6.53
C HIS A 895 8.87 -12.35 6.70
N GLY A 896 9.68 -12.49 5.64
CA GLY A 896 11.13 -12.26 5.67
C GLY A 896 12.05 -13.46 5.81
N GLN A 897 11.59 -14.70 5.61
CA GLN A 897 12.49 -15.83 5.35
C GLN A 897 12.86 -15.87 3.86
N ILE A 898 14.14 -16.13 3.50
CA ILE A 898 14.46 -16.60 2.14
C ILE A 898 13.66 -17.86 1.89
N LEU A 899 12.91 -17.76 0.81
CA LEU A 899 12.31 -18.90 0.15
C LEU A 899 13.40 -19.53 -0.70
N PRO A 900 13.65 -20.85 -0.59
CA PRO A 900 14.69 -21.48 -1.38
C PRO A 900 14.50 -21.17 -2.85
N GLU A 901 15.58 -20.77 -3.53
CA GLU A 901 15.64 -20.64 -4.99
C GLU A 901 15.49 -22.02 -5.63
N GLY A 902 14.27 -22.55 -5.63
CA GLY A 902 13.95 -23.90 -6.05
C GLY A 902 13.13 -23.90 -7.34
N GLY A 903 13.80 -23.88 -8.49
CA GLY A 903 13.23 -24.39 -9.73
C GLY A 903 13.15 -23.45 -10.95
N ALA A 904 13.83 -22.30 -10.93
CA ALA A 904 13.88 -21.41 -12.10
C ALA A 904 14.79 -21.95 -13.23
N GLU A 905 15.68 -22.89 -12.97
CA GLU A 905 16.66 -23.38 -13.96
C GLU A 905 16.12 -24.32 -15.04
N LYS A 906 14.84 -24.73 -15.02
CA LYS A 906 14.30 -25.67 -16.03
C LYS A 906 13.38 -25.06 -17.09
N GLU A 907 13.06 -23.77 -17.02
CA GLU A 907 12.22 -23.12 -18.05
C GLU A 907 12.98 -22.23 -19.03
N THR A 908 14.19 -21.78 -18.69
CA THR A 908 15.08 -21.05 -19.61
C THR A 908 15.56 -21.91 -20.77
N GLU A 909 15.59 -23.24 -20.64
CA GLU A 909 15.96 -24.16 -21.73
C GLU A 909 14.82 -24.49 -22.71
N LYS A 910 13.56 -24.13 -22.42
CA LYS A 910 12.42 -24.42 -23.33
C LYS A 910 11.77 -23.18 -23.97
N ALA A 911 12.24 -21.97 -23.63
CA ALA A 911 11.79 -20.73 -24.25
C ALA A 911 12.66 -20.28 -25.45
N GLY A 912 13.72 -21.03 -25.77
CA GLY A 912 14.55 -20.81 -26.96
C GLY A 912 14.01 -21.54 -28.18
N GLU A 913 12.83 -21.17 -28.68
CA GLU A 913 12.37 -21.41 -30.06
C GLU A 913 10.99 -20.76 -30.26
N GLY A 914 11.00 -19.47 -30.59
CA GLY A 914 9.85 -18.72 -31.10
C GLY A 914 10.35 -17.78 -32.20
N PRO A 915 9.62 -17.59 -33.31
CA PRO A 915 10.18 -17.10 -34.55
C PRO A 915 10.64 -15.66 -34.42
N SER A 916 11.89 -15.40 -34.81
CA SER A 916 12.45 -14.08 -35.04
C SER A 916 11.62 -13.38 -36.13
N VAL A 917 10.83 -12.38 -35.73
CA VAL A 917 10.22 -11.45 -36.67
C VAL A 917 11.29 -10.45 -37.07
N GLU A 918 11.78 -10.58 -38.31
CA GLU A 918 12.64 -9.59 -38.96
C GLU A 918 11.91 -8.24 -39.00
N LEU A 919 12.51 -7.22 -38.40
CA LEU A 919 12.20 -5.82 -38.66
C LEU A 919 12.73 -5.47 -40.05
N LYS A 920 11.88 -5.58 -41.08
CA LYS A 920 12.13 -4.93 -42.37
C LYS A 920 11.52 -3.53 -42.38
N GLU A 921 12.44 -2.59 -42.57
CA GLU A 921 12.31 -1.23 -43.09
C GLU A 921 10.92 -0.81 -43.60
N VAL A 922 10.39 0.27 -43.01
CA VAL A 922 9.59 1.26 -43.74
C VAL A 922 10.13 2.63 -43.37
N ALA A 923 11.22 3.00 -44.06
CA ALA A 923 11.47 4.38 -44.42
C ALA A 923 10.85 4.59 -45.81
N GLU A 924 10.24 5.77 -46.01
CA GLU A 924 9.64 6.28 -47.26
C GLU A 924 8.18 5.89 -47.56
N MET A 925 7.24 6.70 -47.06
CA MET A 925 6.25 7.47 -47.84
C MET A 925 5.56 8.54 -46.98
#